data_AF-A0A6V7H6J7-F1
#
_entry.id   AF-A0A6V7H6J7-F1
#
_cell.length_a   1.000
_cell.length_b   1.000
_cell.length_c   1.000
_cell.angle_alpha   90.00
_cell.angle_beta   90.00
_cell.angle_gamma   90.00
#
_symmetry.space_group_name_H-M   'P 1'
#
loop_
_entity.id
_entity.type
_entity.pdbx_description
1 polymer ?
#
loop_
_entity_poly.entity_id
_entity_poly.type
_entity_poly.pdbx_seq_one_letter_code
_entity_poly.pdbx_strand_id
1 'polypeptide(L)'
;MEHKINIKSILFVIFLHLSVLNCAHLTRTYFEDETTNNDDNMPKISWLFSNSVDSSVRVKRENLIDYNEDSLLKSMNNKCRQNLNRLCGDITKNNDELMLLECIQNFKPTEVSDIDDECRQAIWNYILNITGNTNIERLAKKTCGKELDSLDCSASGNKHGAYLSCLIDKREKVKKPQCIAYIQRLEWIAFSDFRIITPFSSDCENDIKRFKCDKVQPYRDISQGQILACLQEHVNELQLQCKRHILHVSEIQAENINLDRQLYLACEEDRTKFCPNIRPGSGQVYKCLMQHKTDRSMTAMCQEQLTRRGKLIASDYRVSKGLVKACKDDIKINHCRRPVIEDKNIRLAQILLCLESAAKNGSKIDRDCQNEMFDHRKLLMEDYRLSPEIVDGCVNEITTFCNSLEVGGATIHCLMEHTRTRKKKSRVSSRCQRALEELIMEADAGEDWRIDPVLREQCQSVVDLACDVHGGNARVISCLMEQLGTGRMTEACETALVQIQYFVARDFKLDPQLYRGCKYDATRLCHARNAWANDGKQMDPERGPLVLPCLYRHAYHPQKNMTLRTECLEEIRRVMRQRAVNVDLQPEIEEVCLNELASFCYDKTAKGEEILCLQDNLDRLNRNCKLAVGNFTEEQAERVELNPIISTACQHIMERHCEEILKYGKDEGDMMECLIEHKNDLDVRSDYKCKAAVEHFQLISLKNYHFTYKFKEACRPSVKRWCPRSKTKAEVIECLSTRVQEDIMKDTQHHIPKECRQQLKAQLYQQRENIQFDPILQAQCTNDIKQYCYNLEPGNSQILECLAAHKSKLTDACHKQLFKVRKQEFQDSSIDFVLLNNCRVMIRQFCHDINRSQALDCLKRYKDEPTFDDKCKNIVIRRMIEQNTDYRFNTALQVACSSDINKHCKEVLLNEPTDKELEGKVIRCLKIKFRESKLLLKCEHQMANILREAALNYHLNPLLATMCAHEYSTYLEQIETICRADENDPGAVEECLKSEFNDGNRDMKEECRLEIADLIEQTRADINVDPLLQKACAVDVSKYCSDVPQGAGRHIMCLQNVLEDSNKSLQPDCFKMLTKRIEMFRNAARLIAPNSIQELYSTVNQSPARRYFMIVALTMIGLIFITGLFCGRVTRRTMIMKNK
;
A
#
# COMPACT_ATOMS: atom_id res chain seq x y z
N MET A 1 6.82 -22.47 -49.17
CA MET A 1 5.70 -22.36 -50.12
C MET A 1 5.75 -20.95 -50.68
N GLU A 2 5.78 -20.82 -52.00
CA GLU A 2 5.76 -19.54 -52.72
C GLU A 2 4.34 -18.91 -52.67
N HIS A 3 4.14 -17.63 -53.00
CA HIS A 3 4.21 -17.11 -54.37
C HIS A 3 4.83 -15.69 -54.53
N LYS A 4 5.39 -15.44 -55.72
CA LYS A 4 5.80 -14.14 -56.28
C LYS A 4 4.84 -13.71 -57.42
N ILE A 5 5.16 -12.59 -58.11
CA ILE A 5 4.71 -12.13 -59.45
C ILE A 5 3.44 -11.23 -59.47
N ASN A 6 3.43 -10.02 -60.06
CA ASN A 6 4.54 -9.13 -60.48
C ASN A 6 4.17 -7.64 -60.65
N ILE A 7 5.15 -6.78 -60.34
CA ILE A 7 5.66 -5.61 -61.10
C ILE A 7 4.83 -5.08 -62.30
N LYS A 8 4.61 -3.74 -62.32
CA LYS A 8 4.74 -2.88 -63.52
C LYS A 8 5.03 -1.41 -63.15
N SER A 9 6.07 -0.83 -63.77
CA SER A 9 6.47 0.61 -63.86
C SER A 9 6.38 1.49 -62.59
N ILE A 10 7.42 2.16 -62.09
CA ILE A 10 8.66 2.69 -62.71
C ILE A 10 8.37 3.57 -63.95
N LEU A 11 7.86 4.78 -63.71
CA LEU A 11 7.95 5.96 -64.58
C LEU A 11 7.30 7.18 -63.88
N PHE A 12 8.02 7.85 -62.96
CA PHE A 12 7.93 9.31 -62.66
C PHE A 12 8.86 9.76 -61.49
N VAL A 13 10.14 9.34 -61.52
CA VAL A 13 11.19 9.91 -60.66
C VAL A 13 12.37 10.33 -61.55
N ILE A 14 12.17 11.46 -62.24
CA ILE A 14 13.10 12.29 -63.03
C ILE A 14 12.25 13.50 -63.48
N PHE A 15 12.82 14.72 -63.49
CA PHE A 15 12.13 16.03 -63.45
C PHE A 15 11.39 16.30 -62.10
N LEU A 16 11.72 17.34 -61.31
CA LEU A 16 12.85 18.27 -61.35
C LEU A 16 13.45 18.47 -59.93
N HIS A 17 14.78 18.43 -59.85
CA HIS A 17 15.60 19.05 -58.80
C HIS A 17 16.86 19.63 -59.49
N LEU A 18 17.56 20.57 -58.82
CA LEU A 18 18.51 21.55 -59.40
C LEU A 18 17.77 22.69 -60.16
N SER A 19 18.16 23.97 -60.12
CA SER A 19 19.23 24.69 -59.39
C SER A 19 18.83 26.18 -59.28
N VAL A 20 18.85 26.82 -58.10
CA VAL A 20 20.00 27.57 -57.50
C VAL A 20 20.56 28.70 -58.38
N LEU A 21 20.33 29.99 -58.00
CA LEU A 21 21.35 31.07 -57.94
C LEU A 21 20.81 32.48 -57.51
N ASN A 22 21.57 33.11 -56.60
CA ASN A 22 21.88 34.55 -56.35
C ASN A 22 20.86 35.72 -56.41
N CYS A 23 20.71 36.35 -55.24
CA CYS A 23 21.09 37.73 -54.90
C CYS A 23 21.04 38.89 -55.93
N ALA A 24 20.34 39.97 -55.55
CA ALA A 24 20.72 41.36 -55.83
C ALA A 24 20.35 42.29 -54.65
N HIS A 25 21.17 43.31 -54.37
CA HIS A 25 20.92 44.37 -53.37
C HIS A 25 20.37 45.64 -54.05
N LEU A 26 19.63 46.48 -53.30
CA LEU A 26 19.74 47.96 -53.17
C LEU A 26 18.54 48.45 -52.31
N THR A 27 18.70 49.04 -51.10
CA THR A 27 18.82 50.48 -50.76
C THR A 27 17.66 51.40 -51.21
N ARG A 28 17.22 52.47 -50.51
CA ARG A 28 17.45 53.02 -49.14
C ARG A 28 16.73 54.40 -49.03
N THR A 29 16.02 54.69 -47.93
CA THR A 29 15.72 56.02 -47.30
C THR A 29 14.97 55.74 -45.96
N TYR A 30 15.29 56.32 -44.78
CA TYR A 30 15.16 57.72 -44.33
C TYR A 30 13.71 58.24 -44.39
N PHE A 31 13.08 58.86 -43.37
CA PHE A 31 13.41 59.19 -41.95
C PHE A 31 12.18 58.77 -41.06
N GLU A 32 11.94 59.06 -39.77
CA GLU A 32 12.54 59.93 -38.72
C GLU A 32 12.17 59.36 -37.30
N ASP A 33 12.68 59.95 -36.20
CA ASP A 33 12.17 59.74 -34.81
C ASP A 33 10.92 60.60 -34.50
N GLU A 34 10.01 60.15 -33.61
CA GLU A 34 9.45 61.05 -32.57
C GLU A 34 8.74 60.34 -31.38
N THR A 35 9.15 60.73 -30.17
CA THR A 35 8.47 60.74 -28.86
C THR A 35 7.54 59.62 -28.35
N THR A 36 7.79 59.25 -27.10
CA THR A 36 6.86 58.59 -26.18
C THR A 36 5.53 59.33 -25.98
N ASN A 37 4.43 58.60 -25.83
CA ASN A 37 3.30 59.02 -25.00
C ASN A 37 2.77 57.84 -24.17
N ASN A 38 2.62 58.06 -22.86
CA ASN A 38 1.86 57.17 -21.99
C ASN A 38 0.37 57.51 -22.18
N ASP A 39 -0.49 56.50 -22.34
CA ASP A 39 -1.94 56.72 -22.24
C ASP A 39 -2.64 55.49 -21.64
N ASP A 40 -3.23 55.69 -20.46
CA ASP A 40 -3.91 54.65 -19.68
C ASP A 40 -5.29 54.34 -20.30
N ASN A 41 -5.33 53.39 -21.23
CA ASN A 41 -6.58 52.90 -21.80
C ASN A 41 -7.40 52.09 -20.78
N MET A 42 -8.18 52.79 -19.97
CA MET A 42 -9.39 52.25 -19.34
C MET A 42 -10.46 51.94 -20.41
N PRO A 43 -11.33 50.94 -20.18
CA PRO A 43 -12.37 50.57 -21.14
C PRO A 43 -13.42 51.68 -21.26
N LYS A 44 -13.52 52.27 -22.45
CA LYS A 44 -14.57 53.25 -22.80
C LYS A 44 -15.90 52.51 -23.01
N ILE A 45 -16.97 52.96 -22.35
CA ILE A 45 -18.32 52.36 -22.42
C ILE A 45 -19.03 52.66 -23.76
N SER A 46 -18.43 53.50 -24.62
CA SER A 46 -18.92 53.90 -25.95
C SER A 46 -19.39 52.78 -26.89
N TRP A 47 -18.96 51.53 -26.67
CA TRP A 47 -19.39 50.37 -27.47
C TRP A 47 -20.86 49.95 -27.22
N LEU A 48 -21.55 50.46 -26.20
CA LEU A 48 -23.00 50.27 -26.00
C LEU A 48 -23.86 50.73 -27.19
N PHE A 49 -23.34 51.61 -28.05
CA PHE A 49 -24.11 52.27 -29.10
C PHE A 49 -23.56 52.09 -30.53
N SER A 50 -22.41 51.44 -30.70
CA SER A 50 -21.74 51.29 -32.00
C SER A 50 -21.97 49.91 -32.62
N ASN A 51 -22.88 49.84 -33.59
CA ASN A 51 -22.81 48.87 -34.68
C ASN A 51 -23.27 49.56 -35.96
N SER A 52 -22.49 49.41 -37.03
CA SER A 52 -22.62 50.21 -38.26
C SER A 52 -23.42 49.48 -39.34
N VAL A 53 -24.52 50.09 -39.78
CA VAL A 53 -25.09 49.86 -41.11
C VAL A 53 -25.40 51.22 -41.71
N ASP A 54 -24.72 51.55 -42.81
CA ASP A 54 -24.83 52.85 -43.46
C ASP A 54 -26.04 52.85 -44.42
N SER A 55 -26.96 53.81 -44.25
CA SER A 55 -28.02 54.08 -45.22
C SER A 55 -28.57 55.50 -45.05
N SER A 56 -28.29 56.37 -46.02
CA SER A 56 -28.68 57.78 -45.95
C SER A 56 -30.14 58.00 -46.37
N VAL A 57 -30.98 58.48 -45.45
CA VAL A 57 -32.34 58.97 -45.78
C VAL A 57 -32.46 60.44 -45.35
N ARG A 58 -32.71 61.32 -46.32
CA ARG A 58 -32.99 62.75 -46.07
C ARG A 58 -34.46 62.94 -45.66
N VAL A 59 -34.70 63.51 -44.47
CA VAL A 59 -35.98 64.09 -44.06
C VAL A 59 -35.75 65.53 -43.58
N LYS A 60 -36.81 66.36 -43.63
CA LYS A 60 -36.74 67.82 -43.39
C LYS A 60 -36.62 68.17 -41.91
N ARG A 61 -36.20 69.42 -41.64
CA ARG A 61 -36.39 70.07 -40.33
C ARG A 61 -37.89 70.16 -40.00
N GLU A 62 -38.23 69.86 -38.75
CA GLU A 62 -39.38 70.43 -38.06
C GLU A 62 -38.89 71.31 -36.90
N ASN A 63 -39.76 72.15 -36.35
CA ASN A 63 -39.37 73.24 -35.45
C ASN A 63 -39.33 72.78 -33.98
N LEU A 64 -38.37 73.30 -33.24
CA LEU A 64 -38.35 73.23 -31.77
C LEU A 64 -39.57 73.97 -31.21
N ILE A 65 -40.35 73.29 -30.38
CA ILE A 65 -41.35 73.91 -29.50
C ILE A 65 -40.75 73.95 -28.10
N ASP A 66 -40.62 75.16 -27.57
CA ASP A 66 -40.16 75.40 -26.20
C ASP A 66 -41.28 75.02 -25.21
N TYR A 67 -41.00 74.04 -24.33
CA TYR A 67 -41.99 73.51 -23.38
C TYR A 67 -41.57 73.80 -21.94
N ASN A 68 -42.35 74.69 -21.32
CA ASN A 68 -42.08 75.26 -20.00
C ASN A 68 -42.15 74.18 -18.89
N GLU A 69 -41.18 74.18 -17.96
CA GLU A 69 -40.92 73.09 -16.99
C GLU A 69 -42.14 72.75 -16.10
N ASP A 70 -42.98 73.73 -15.80
CA ASP A 70 -44.14 73.66 -14.88
C ASP A 70 -45.36 72.89 -15.45
N SER A 71 -45.26 72.30 -16.66
CA SER A 71 -46.39 71.69 -17.36
C SER A 71 -46.64 70.20 -17.07
N LEU A 72 -45.61 69.37 -16.81
CA LEU A 72 -45.79 67.90 -16.78
C LEU A 72 -46.44 67.39 -15.47
N LEU A 73 -46.08 67.94 -14.31
CA LEU A 73 -46.73 67.59 -13.03
C LEU A 73 -48.22 68.02 -12.97
N LYS A 74 -48.64 68.90 -13.89
CA LYS A 74 -50.03 69.29 -14.10
C LYS A 74 -50.80 68.38 -15.08
N SER A 75 -50.12 67.60 -15.94
CA SER A 75 -50.78 66.62 -16.82
C SER A 75 -51.05 65.27 -16.15
N MET A 76 -50.58 65.06 -14.91
CA MET A 76 -50.93 63.89 -14.11
C MET A 76 -52.30 64.08 -13.44
N ASN A 77 -53.15 63.04 -13.49
CA ASN A 77 -54.47 63.03 -12.87
C ASN A 77 -54.38 63.41 -11.37
N ASN A 78 -55.32 64.22 -10.85
CA ASN A 78 -55.28 64.72 -9.47
C ASN A 78 -55.15 63.59 -8.43
N LYS A 79 -55.83 62.46 -8.67
CA LYS A 79 -55.74 61.24 -7.84
C LYS A 79 -54.33 60.63 -7.85
N CYS A 80 -53.70 60.56 -9.03
CA CYS A 80 -52.31 60.11 -9.20
C CYS A 80 -51.33 60.99 -8.43
N ARG A 81 -51.46 62.33 -8.56
CA ARG A 81 -50.60 63.29 -7.84
C ARG A 81 -50.80 63.23 -6.32
N GLN A 82 -52.02 62.97 -5.83
CA GLN A 82 -52.28 62.74 -4.41
C GLN A 82 -51.66 61.43 -3.91
N ASN A 83 -51.75 60.34 -4.67
CA ASN A 83 -51.10 59.07 -4.34
C ASN A 83 -49.56 59.20 -4.31
N LEU A 84 -48.97 59.91 -5.27
CA LEU A 84 -47.53 60.19 -5.29
C LEU A 84 -47.10 61.10 -4.12
N ASN A 85 -47.87 62.15 -3.81
CA ASN A 85 -47.61 62.98 -2.62
C ASN A 85 -47.71 62.18 -1.31
N ARG A 86 -48.58 61.15 -1.23
CA ARG A 86 -48.69 60.25 -0.07
C ARG A 86 -47.44 59.37 0.09
N LEU A 87 -46.90 58.87 -1.02
CA LEU A 87 -45.76 57.93 -1.02
C LEU A 87 -44.38 58.63 -0.99
N CYS A 88 -44.27 59.84 -1.53
CA CYS A 88 -43.01 60.59 -1.69
C CYS A 88 -42.91 61.88 -0.88
N GLY A 89 -43.96 62.24 -0.12
CA GLY A 89 -44.06 63.55 0.54
C GLY A 89 -44.50 64.67 -0.41
N ASP A 90 -44.65 65.88 0.13
CA ASP A 90 -45.18 67.03 -0.64
C ASP A 90 -44.15 67.55 -1.65
N ILE A 91 -44.37 67.23 -2.93
CA ILE A 91 -43.50 67.55 -4.07
C ILE A 91 -43.30 69.06 -4.26
N THR A 92 -44.15 69.91 -3.69
CA THR A 92 -44.40 71.28 -4.20
C THR A 92 -43.44 72.39 -3.74
N LYS A 93 -42.43 72.12 -2.88
CA LYS A 93 -41.82 73.23 -2.09
C LYS A 93 -40.31 73.44 -2.01
N ASN A 94 -39.45 72.56 -2.57
CA ASN A 94 -38.03 72.88 -2.92
C ASN A 94 -37.23 71.69 -3.53
N ASN A 95 -37.89 70.64 -4.04
CA ASN A 95 -37.20 69.39 -4.39
C ASN A 95 -36.62 69.42 -5.81
N ASP A 96 -35.47 68.77 -6.01
CA ASP A 96 -34.96 68.48 -7.36
C ASP A 96 -36.00 67.70 -8.18
N GLU A 97 -36.09 67.96 -9.49
CA GLU A 97 -36.81 67.11 -10.46
C GLU A 97 -36.40 65.61 -10.32
N LEU A 98 -35.18 65.39 -9.86
CA LEU A 98 -34.55 64.09 -9.61
C LEU A 98 -35.12 63.36 -8.37
N MET A 99 -35.47 64.06 -7.28
CA MET A 99 -35.92 63.42 -6.03
C MET A 99 -37.24 62.66 -6.18
N LEU A 100 -38.14 63.12 -7.05
CA LEU A 100 -39.38 62.39 -7.32
C LEU A 100 -39.10 61.06 -8.03
N LEU A 101 -38.15 61.04 -8.97
CA LEU A 101 -37.70 59.81 -9.62
C LEU A 101 -37.00 58.89 -8.61
N GLU A 102 -36.14 59.42 -7.76
CA GLU A 102 -35.45 58.67 -6.70
C GLU A 102 -36.45 57.99 -5.74
N CYS A 103 -37.53 58.68 -5.36
CA CYS A 103 -38.60 58.08 -4.57
C CYS A 103 -39.34 56.95 -5.32
N ILE A 104 -39.79 57.22 -6.56
CA ILE A 104 -40.56 56.25 -7.36
C ILE A 104 -39.80 54.94 -7.55
N GLN A 105 -38.47 55.00 -7.69
CA GLN A 105 -37.65 53.79 -7.84
C GLN A 105 -37.53 52.94 -6.57
N ASN A 106 -37.81 53.49 -5.39
CA ASN A 106 -37.79 52.76 -4.12
C ASN A 106 -39.11 52.07 -3.76
N PHE A 107 -40.19 52.27 -4.54
CA PHE A 107 -41.50 51.67 -4.25
C PHE A 107 -41.45 50.13 -4.13
N LYS A 108 -42.00 49.61 -3.03
CA LYS A 108 -42.16 48.17 -2.77
C LYS A 108 -43.32 47.62 -3.60
N PRO A 109 -43.35 46.31 -3.95
CA PRO A 109 -44.41 45.73 -4.77
C PRO A 109 -45.83 45.99 -4.23
N THR A 110 -45.99 46.05 -2.91
CA THR A 110 -47.24 46.37 -2.19
C THR A 110 -47.67 47.83 -2.30
N GLU A 111 -46.75 48.75 -2.57
CA GLU A 111 -47.02 50.18 -2.75
C GLU A 111 -47.36 50.49 -4.22
N VAL A 112 -46.80 49.72 -5.15
CA VAL A 112 -47.12 49.78 -6.58
C VAL A 112 -48.55 49.26 -6.88
N SER A 113 -49.07 48.32 -6.09
CA SER A 113 -50.45 47.81 -6.23
C SER A 113 -51.55 48.80 -5.84
N ASP A 114 -51.25 49.83 -5.03
CA ASP A 114 -52.18 50.92 -4.67
C ASP A 114 -52.40 51.94 -5.83
N ILE A 115 -51.62 51.83 -6.91
CA ILE A 115 -51.61 52.75 -8.04
C ILE A 115 -52.55 52.22 -9.16
N ASP A 116 -53.22 53.12 -9.88
CA ASP A 116 -54.07 52.81 -11.04
C ASP A 116 -53.31 52.94 -12.38
N ASP A 117 -53.76 52.22 -13.42
CA ASP A 117 -53.03 52.11 -14.70
C ASP A 117 -52.82 53.46 -15.41
N GLU A 118 -53.79 54.38 -15.34
CA GLU A 118 -53.61 55.76 -15.83
C GLU A 118 -52.43 56.45 -15.14
N CYS A 119 -52.29 56.26 -13.82
CA CYS A 119 -51.18 56.81 -13.06
C CYS A 119 -49.86 56.11 -13.37
N ARG A 120 -49.86 54.78 -13.54
CA ARG A 120 -48.68 54.03 -14.01
C ARG A 120 -48.17 54.58 -15.35
N GLN A 121 -49.06 54.79 -16.31
CA GLN A 121 -48.68 55.30 -17.64
C GLN A 121 -48.27 56.79 -17.61
N ALA A 122 -48.88 57.61 -16.73
CA ALA A 122 -48.44 58.98 -16.50
C ALA A 122 -47.03 59.04 -15.88
N ILE A 123 -46.73 58.19 -14.89
CA ILE A 123 -45.39 58.02 -14.30
C ILE A 123 -44.40 57.57 -15.37
N TRP A 124 -44.78 56.61 -16.22
CA TRP A 124 -43.92 56.12 -17.29
C TRP A 124 -43.55 57.19 -18.33
N ASN A 125 -44.53 57.98 -18.77
CA ASN A 125 -44.30 59.10 -19.70
C ASN A 125 -43.44 60.21 -19.05
N TYR A 126 -43.57 60.44 -17.73
CA TYR A 126 -42.73 61.36 -16.97
C TYR A 126 -41.26 60.89 -16.91
N ILE A 127 -41.03 59.61 -16.61
CA ILE A 127 -39.69 58.99 -16.64
C ILE A 127 -39.06 59.10 -18.04
N LEU A 128 -39.79 58.73 -19.10
CA LEU A 128 -39.29 58.83 -20.48
C LEU A 128 -38.93 60.26 -20.89
N ASN A 129 -39.73 61.26 -20.52
CA ASN A 129 -39.43 62.65 -20.89
C ASN A 129 -38.16 63.16 -20.19
N ILE A 130 -38.05 62.98 -18.87
CA ILE A 130 -36.88 63.45 -18.11
C ILE A 130 -35.60 62.73 -18.54
N THR A 131 -35.69 61.45 -18.90
CA THR A 131 -34.52 60.65 -19.34
C THR A 131 -34.08 60.92 -20.78
N GLY A 132 -34.75 61.83 -21.51
CA GLY A 132 -34.35 62.26 -22.84
C GLY A 132 -33.03 63.07 -22.83
N ASN A 133 -32.18 62.87 -23.84
CA ASN A 133 -30.82 63.45 -23.92
C ASN A 133 -30.77 64.96 -23.61
N THR A 134 -31.69 65.75 -24.16
CA THR A 134 -31.77 67.20 -23.97
C THR A 134 -32.24 67.60 -22.58
N ASN A 135 -33.12 66.84 -21.95
CA ASN A 135 -33.54 67.07 -20.56
C ASN A 135 -32.45 66.69 -19.57
N ILE A 136 -31.69 65.62 -19.83
CA ILE A 136 -30.51 65.27 -19.04
C ILE A 136 -29.41 66.32 -19.20
N GLU A 137 -29.19 66.86 -20.41
CA GLU A 137 -28.28 68.00 -20.59
C GLU A 137 -28.73 69.22 -19.78
N ARG A 138 -30.01 69.62 -19.88
CA ARG A 138 -30.60 70.72 -19.08
C ARG A 138 -30.37 70.50 -17.58
N LEU A 139 -30.69 69.32 -17.07
CA LEU A 139 -30.56 68.96 -15.65
C LEU A 139 -29.11 68.92 -15.17
N ALA A 140 -28.25 68.20 -15.88
CA ALA A 140 -26.84 68.09 -15.52
C ALA A 140 -26.14 69.46 -15.58
N LYS A 141 -26.49 70.34 -16.54
CA LYS A 141 -25.94 71.70 -16.60
C LYS A 141 -26.36 72.59 -15.44
N LYS A 142 -27.51 72.38 -14.79
CA LYS A 142 -27.89 73.08 -13.54
C LYS A 142 -26.86 72.85 -12.41
N THR A 143 -26.38 71.61 -12.23
CA THR A 143 -25.51 71.24 -11.10
C THR A 143 -24.01 71.24 -11.43
N CYS A 144 -23.63 70.78 -12.62
CA CYS A 144 -22.23 70.66 -13.04
C CYS A 144 -21.67 71.94 -13.70
N GLY A 145 -22.54 72.70 -14.37
CA GLY A 145 -22.18 73.85 -15.19
C GLY A 145 -21.25 73.49 -16.36
N LYS A 146 -20.38 74.44 -16.74
CA LYS A 146 -19.46 74.35 -17.90
C LYS A 146 -18.42 73.21 -17.87
N GLU A 147 -18.36 72.44 -16.79
CA GLU A 147 -17.48 71.26 -16.71
C GLU A 147 -17.94 70.15 -17.67
N LEU A 148 -19.25 70.05 -17.94
CA LEU A 148 -19.80 69.10 -18.91
C LEU A 148 -19.38 69.39 -20.34
N ASP A 149 -19.17 70.67 -20.69
CA ASP A 149 -18.74 71.07 -22.03
C ASP A 149 -17.30 70.59 -22.33
N SER A 150 -16.51 70.24 -21.29
CA SER A 150 -15.20 69.59 -21.43
C SER A 150 -15.24 68.07 -21.57
N LEU A 151 -16.41 67.45 -21.41
CA LEU A 151 -16.56 65.99 -21.49
C LEU A 151 -16.85 65.49 -22.90
N ASP A 152 -17.03 66.35 -23.90
CA ASP A 152 -17.13 65.93 -25.31
C ASP A 152 -18.30 64.93 -25.54
N CYS A 153 -19.48 65.31 -25.07
CA CYS A 153 -20.72 64.50 -25.10
C CYS A 153 -21.83 65.27 -25.84
N SER A 154 -22.49 64.62 -26.81
CA SER A 154 -23.52 65.26 -27.63
C SER A 154 -24.93 64.78 -27.26
N ALA A 155 -25.83 65.73 -26.96
CA ALA A 155 -27.25 65.45 -26.74
C ALA A 155 -28.04 65.26 -28.05
N SER A 156 -27.45 65.57 -29.21
CA SER A 156 -28.11 65.56 -30.52
C SER A 156 -28.25 64.17 -31.17
N GLY A 157 -27.96 63.09 -30.44
CA GLY A 157 -28.05 61.73 -30.95
C GLY A 157 -29.47 61.17 -30.94
N ASN A 158 -29.87 60.48 -32.03
CA ASN A 158 -31.19 59.84 -32.19
C ASN A 158 -31.46 58.67 -31.21
N LYS A 159 -30.50 58.27 -30.37
CA LYS A 159 -30.64 57.18 -29.39
C LYS A 159 -30.93 57.76 -28.01
N HIS A 160 -32.04 57.35 -27.40
CA HIS A 160 -32.41 57.73 -26.03
C HIS A 160 -31.29 57.41 -25.03
N GLY A 161 -31.10 58.25 -24.01
CA GLY A 161 -30.07 58.11 -22.97
C GLY A 161 -28.60 58.12 -23.41
N ALA A 162 -28.27 58.22 -24.70
CA ALA A 162 -26.89 58.23 -25.20
C ALA A 162 -26.02 59.36 -24.61
N TYR A 163 -26.62 60.52 -24.31
CA TYR A 163 -25.93 61.61 -23.62
C TYR A 163 -25.58 61.23 -22.18
N LEU A 164 -26.50 60.57 -21.47
CA LEU A 164 -26.29 60.14 -20.09
C LEU A 164 -25.19 59.10 -19.99
N SER A 165 -25.15 58.10 -20.88
CA SER A 165 -24.04 57.15 -20.90
C SER A 165 -22.73 57.92 -21.01
N CYS A 166 -22.59 58.82 -21.99
CA CYS A 166 -21.36 59.60 -22.16
C CYS A 166 -20.91 60.38 -20.90
N LEU A 167 -21.85 60.81 -20.03
CA LEU A 167 -21.53 61.39 -18.73
C LEU A 167 -21.05 60.36 -17.69
N ILE A 168 -21.63 59.16 -17.69
CA ILE A 168 -21.21 58.02 -16.85
C ILE A 168 -19.83 57.49 -17.32
N ASP A 169 -19.67 57.24 -18.63
CA ASP A 169 -18.41 56.89 -19.32
C ASP A 169 -17.22 57.77 -18.88
N LYS A 170 -17.48 59.07 -18.66
CA LYS A 170 -16.46 60.10 -18.41
C LYS A 170 -16.54 60.67 -16.98
N ARG A 171 -17.32 60.05 -16.09
CA ARG A 171 -17.50 60.38 -14.67
C ARG A 171 -16.17 60.60 -13.94
N GLU A 172 -15.17 59.78 -14.24
CA GLU A 172 -13.84 59.84 -13.61
C GLU A 172 -12.96 61.01 -14.10
N LYS A 173 -13.35 61.70 -15.17
CA LYS A 173 -12.69 62.92 -15.66
C LYS A 173 -13.25 64.20 -15.01
N VAL A 174 -14.39 64.10 -14.33
CA VAL A 174 -15.00 65.19 -13.57
C VAL A 174 -14.21 65.42 -12.28
N LYS A 175 -14.02 66.70 -11.90
CA LYS A 175 -13.22 67.10 -10.73
C LYS A 175 -14.09 67.63 -9.59
N LYS A 176 -15.26 68.21 -9.86
CA LYS A 176 -16.17 68.65 -8.78
C LYS A 176 -16.92 67.47 -8.13
N PRO A 177 -16.79 67.24 -6.81
CA PRO A 177 -17.48 66.14 -6.13
C PRO A 177 -19.02 66.29 -6.15
N GLN A 178 -19.53 67.53 -6.17
CA GLN A 178 -20.98 67.80 -6.33
C GLN A 178 -21.51 67.36 -7.70
N CYS A 179 -20.71 67.51 -8.77
CA CYS A 179 -21.09 67.04 -10.11
C CYS A 179 -20.99 65.51 -10.19
N ILE A 180 -19.95 64.90 -9.62
CA ILE A 180 -19.81 63.43 -9.53
C ILE A 180 -21.03 62.83 -8.80
N ALA A 181 -21.41 63.38 -7.65
CA ALA A 181 -22.58 62.93 -6.89
C ALA A 181 -23.90 63.10 -7.68
N TYR A 182 -24.04 64.18 -8.46
CA TYR A 182 -25.22 64.39 -9.30
C TYR A 182 -25.28 63.40 -10.49
N ILE A 183 -24.14 63.11 -11.12
CA ILE A 183 -24.03 62.06 -12.14
C ILE A 183 -24.34 60.70 -11.54
N GLN A 184 -23.91 60.40 -10.31
CA GLN A 184 -24.23 59.14 -9.62
C GLN A 184 -25.72 59.00 -9.27
N ARG A 185 -26.44 60.09 -9.00
CA ARG A 185 -27.91 60.08 -8.82
C ARG A 185 -28.62 59.80 -10.15
N LEU A 186 -28.20 60.45 -11.24
CA LEU A 186 -28.70 60.18 -12.60
C LEU A 186 -28.40 58.74 -13.06
N GLU A 187 -27.20 58.24 -12.77
CA GLU A 187 -26.75 56.86 -13.04
C GLU A 187 -27.65 55.86 -12.32
N TRP A 188 -27.93 56.05 -11.04
CA TRP A 188 -28.82 55.16 -10.28
C TRP A 188 -30.24 55.10 -10.86
N ILE A 189 -30.83 56.26 -11.22
CA ILE A 189 -32.13 56.30 -11.90
C ILE A 189 -32.08 55.57 -13.25
N ALA A 190 -31.01 55.72 -14.03
CA ALA A 190 -30.95 55.10 -15.35
C ALA A 190 -30.74 53.58 -15.30
N PHE A 191 -30.05 53.05 -14.28
CA PHE A 191 -29.94 51.59 -14.08
C PHE A 191 -31.18 50.96 -13.43
N SER A 192 -32.11 51.76 -12.90
CA SER A 192 -33.40 51.26 -12.42
C SER A 192 -34.35 50.81 -13.55
N ASP A 193 -34.23 51.40 -14.75
CA ASP A 193 -34.89 50.94 -15.99
C ASP A 193 -33.90 50.93 -17.17
N PHE A 194 -33.38 49.74 -17.48
CA PHE A 194 -32.35 49.51 -18.49
C PHE A 194 -32.72 49.99 -19.91
N ARG A 195 -34.02 50.25 -20.20
CA ARG A 195 -34.49 50.82 -21.49
C ARG A 195 -33.99 52.25 -21.69
N ILE A 196 -33.62 52.94 -20.62
CA ILE A 196 -32.99 54.26 -20.65
C ILE A 196 -31.59 54.17 -21.28
N ILE A 197 -30.86 53.07 -21.05
CA ILE A 197 -29.44 52.95 -21.38
C ILE A 197 -29.19 52.10 -22.65
N THR A 198 -30.07 51.14 -22.96
CA THR A 198 -29.80 50.15 -24.03
C THR A 198 -31.03 49.78 -24.87
N PRO A 199 -30.85 49.41 -26.16
CA PRO A 199 -31.89 48.80 -26.99
C PRO A 199 -32.15 47.33 -26.60
N PHE A 200 -32.20 47.02 -25.31
CA PHE A 200 -32.37 45.69 -24.72
C PHE A 200 -33.53 44.87 -25.31
N SER A 201 -34.61 45.56 -25.70
CA SER A 201 -35.88 44.93 -26.07
C SER A 201 -35.88 44.21 -27.43
N SER A 202 -34.93 44.47 -28.34
CA SER A 202 -34.83 43.73 -29.62
C SER A 202 -34.07 42.43 -29.44
N ASP A 203 -32.87 42.50 -28.86
CA ASP A 203 -31.89 41.42 -28.91
C ASP A 203 -32.18 40.29 -27.92
N CYS A 204 -33.01 40.56 -26.90
CA CYS A 204 -33.52 39.58 -25.94
C CYS A 204 -34.97 39.15 -26.17
N GLU A 205 -35.69 39.67 -27.18
CA GLU A 205 -37.14 39.45 -27.35
C GLU A 205 -37.52 37.95 -27.45
N ASN A 206 -36.67 37.16 -28.12
CA ASN A 206 -36.85 35.71 -28.27
C ASN A 206 -36.71 34.97 -26.93
N ASP A 207 -35.69 35.30 -26.14
CA ASP A 207 -35.44 34.64 -24.86
C ASP A 207 -36.47 35.06 -23.80
N ILE A 208 -36.90 36.33 -23.78
CA ILE A 208 -38.00 36.80 -22.91
C ILE A 208 -39.25 35.95 -23.11
N LYS A 209 -39.64 35.70 -24.38
CA LYS A 209 -40.80 34.85 -24.73
C LYS A 209 -40.56 33.36 -24.44
N ARG A 210 -39.33 32.87 -24.63
CA ARG A 210 -38.94 31.46 -24.41
C ARG A 210 -38.97 31.07 -22.93
N PHE A 211 -38.33 31.87 -22.07
CA PHE A 211 -38.28 31.65 -20.62
C PHE A 211 -39.51 32.20 -19.90
N LYS A 212 -40.43 32.87 -20.62
CA LYS A 212 -41.67 33.47 -20.10
C LYS A 212 -41.42 34.56 -19.06
N CYS A 213 -40.30 35.28 -19.17
CA CYS A 213 -39.97 36.41 -18.29
C CYS A 213 -40.99 37.56 -18.42
N ASP A 214 -41.82 37.57 -19.46
CA ASP A 214 -42.98 38.44 -19.66
C ASP A 214 -44.18 38.14 -18.73
N LYS A 215 -44.16 37.01 -18.01
CA LYS A 215 -45.30 36.50 -17.21
C LYS A 215 -45.03 36.41 -15.71
N VAL A 216 -43.91 36.95 -15.24
CA VAL A 216 -43.44 36.79 -13.85
C VAL A 216 -44.39 37.46 -12.83
N GLN A 217 -45.11 38.53 -13.20
CA GLN A 217 -46.18 39.11 -12.36
C GLN A 217 -47.32 39.81 -13.17
N PRO A 218 -48.47 40.12 -12.52
CA PRO A 218 -49.65 40.69 -13.19
C PRO A 218 -49.51 42.16 -13.64
N TYR A 219 -48.57 42.92 -13.06
CA TYR A 219 -48.44 44.36 -13.23
C TYR A 219 -47.29 44.68 -14.22
N ARG A 220 -47.63 44.95 -15.48
CA ARG A 220 -46.68 44.86 -16.60
C ARG A 220 -45.57 45.91 -16.66
N ASP A 221 -45.79 47.10 -16.10
CA ASP A 221 -45.07 48.30 -16.58
C ASP A 221 -44.10 48.97 -15.58
N ILE A 222 -44.00 48.50 -14.32
CA ILE A 222 -43.18 49.15 -13.27
C ILE A 222 -42.03 48.28 -12.73
N SER A 223 -42.12 46.94 -12.74
CA SER A 223 -41.13 46.08 -12.10
C SER A 223 -40.04 45.52 -13.05
N GLN A 224 -39.66 46.27 -14.09
CA GLN A 224 -38.79 45.84 -15.21
C GLN A 224 -37.51 45.07 -14.81
N GLY A 225 -36.89 45.41 -13.67
CA GLY A 225 -35.73 44.68 -13.13
C GLY A 225 -35.98 43.18 -12.86
N GLN A 226 -37.23 42.73 -12.76
CA GLN A 226 -37.61 41.31 -12.67
C GLN A 226 -37.43 40.57 -14.00
N ILE A 227 -37.59 41.24 -15.16
CA ILE A 227 -37.32 40.66 -16.48
C ILE A 227 -35.80 40.44 -16.63
N LEU A 228 -35.01 41.44 -16.22
CA LEU A 228 -33.55 41.33 -16.16
C LEU A 228 -33.10 40.20 -15.23
N ALA A 229 -33.68 40.10 -14.03
CA ALA A 229 -33.39 39.02 -13.07
C ALA A 229 -33.70 37.62 -13.65
N CYS A 230 -34.88 37.43 -14.25
CA CYS A 230 -35.28 36.18 -14.89
C CYS A 230 -34.31 35.75 -16.02
N LEU A 231 -33.88 36.69 -16.86
CA LEU A 231 -32.87 36.41 -17.90
C LEU A 231 -31.48 36.15 -17.30
N GLN A 232 -31.10 36.83 -16.22
CA GLN A 232 -29.85 36.59 -15.49
C GLN A 232 -29.81 35.20 -14.83
N GLU A 233 -30.95 34.66 -14.39
CA GLU A 233 -31.03 33.29 -13.83
C GLU A 233 -30.81 32.20 -14.89
N HIS A 234 -31.29 32.43 -16.12
CA HIS A 234 -31.12 31.56 -17.28
C HIS A 234 -29.88 31.89 -18.14
N VAL A 235 -28.91 32.66 -17.62
CA VAL A 235 -27.76 33.20 -18.39
C VAL A 235 -26.93 32.16 -19.17
N ASN A 236 -26.98 30.88 -18.81
CA ASN A 236 -26.29 29.80 -19.52
C ASN A 236 -27.09 29.21 -20.69
N GLU A 237 -28.39 29.46 -20.78
CA GLU A 237 -29.29 28.96 -21.82
C GLU A 237 -29.72 30.00 -22.86
N LEU A 238 -29.43 31.28 -22.60
CA LEU A 238 -29.73 32.43 -23.48
C LEU A 238 -29.02 32.34 -24.85
N GLN A 239 -29.61 32.99 -25.87
CA GLN A 239 -28.96 33.25 -27.15
C GLN A 239 -27.75 34.17 -26.99
N LEU A 240 -26.72 33.98 -27.83
CA LEU A 240 -25.41 34.65 -27.67
C LEU A 240 -25.49 36.18 -27.58
N GLN A 241 -26.37 36.81 -28.36
CA GLN A 241 -26.54 38.27 -28.37
C GLN A 241 -27.25 38.78 -27.11
N CYS A 242 -28.31 38.11 -26.65
CA CYS A 242 -28.95 38.44 -25.38
C CYS A 242 -27.99 38.20 -24.21
N LYS A 243 -27.30 37.04 -24.17
CA LYS A 243 -26.29 36.71 -23.16
C LYS A 243 -25.18 37.77 -23.04
N ARG A 244 -24.71 38.30 -24.17
CA ARG A 244 -23.72 39.39 -24.22
C ARG A 244 -24.24 40.65 -23.53
N HIS A 245 -25.44 41.13 -23.92
CA HIS A 245 -26.04 42.32 -23.31
C HIS A 245 -26.33 42.13 -21.81
N ILE A 246 -26.86 40.98 -21.40
CA ILE A 246 -27.13 40.64 -20.00
C ILE A 246 -25.84 40.69 -19.16
N LEU A 247 -24.74 40.08 -19.64
CA LEU A 247 -23.48 40.11 -18.90
C LEU A 247 -22.80 41.48 -18.92
N HIS A 248 -22.93 42.27 -19.98
CA HIS A 248 -22.44 43.65 -20.02
C HIS A 248 -23.20 44.55 -19.02
N VAL A 249 -24.53 44.45 -18.94
CA VAL A 249 -25.31 45.14 -17.90
C VAL A 249 -24.88 44.67 -16.50
N SER A 250 -24.67 43.36 -16.32
CA SER A 250 -24.22 42.78 -15.06
C SER A 250 -22.82 43.24 -14.64
N GLU A 251 -21.93 43.51 -15.60
CA GLU A 251 -20.63 44.15 -15.37
C GLU A 251 -20.80 45.59 -14.84
N ILE A 252 -21.70 46.41 -15.39
CA ILE A 252 -21.88 47.78 -14.89
C ILE A 252 -22.54 47.76 -13.50
N GLN A 253 -23.54 46.89 -13.30
CA GLN A 253 -24.14 46.64 -11.98
C GLN A 253 -23.12 46.18 -10.92
N ALA A 254 -21.92 45.71 -11.31
CA ALA A 254 -20.90 45.27 -10.38
C ALA A 254 -20.21 46.39 -9.58
N GLU A 255 -20.33 47.65 -10.00
CA GLU A 255 -19.65 48.76 -9.30
C GLU A 255 -20.33 49.14 -7.99
N ASN A 256 -21.66 49.05 -7.92
CA ASN A 256 -22.45 49.48 -6.76
C ASN A 256 -23.75 48.65 -6.63
N ILE A 257 -24.03 48.16 -5.42
CA ILE A 257 -25.23 47.37 -5.09
C ILE A 257 -26.54 48.04 -5.49
N ASN A 258 -26.61 49.37 -5.41
CA ASN A 258 -27.81 50.14 -5.76
C ASN A 258 -28.22 49.99 -7.24
N LEU A 259 -27.31 49.58 -8.13
CA LEU A 259 -27.55 49.40 -9.57
C LEU A 259 -28.25 48.07 -9.91
N ASP A 260 -28.24 47.09 -9.00
CA ASP A 260 -29.07 45.88 -9.09
C ASP A 260 -30.27 46.04 -8.14
N ARG A 261 -31.37 46.60 -8.66
CA ARG A 261 -32.58 46.92 -7.87
C ARG A 261 -33.14 45.72 -7.11
N GLN A 262 -33.08 44.51 -7.68
CA GLN A 262 -33.64 43.33 -7.02
C GLN A 262 -32.73 42.85 -5.88
N LEU A 263 -31.42 42.87 -6.09
CA LEU A 263 -30.42 42.54 -5.07
C LEU A 263 -30.34 43.61 -3.96
N TYR A 264 -30.48 44.90 -4.30
CA TYR A 264 -30.57 45.98 -3.31
C TYR A 264 -31.76 45.78 -2.37
N LEU A 265 -32.97 45.62 -2.92
CA LEU A 265 -34.20 45.49 -2.12
C LEU A 265 -34.24 44.21 -1.29
N ALA A 266 -33.64 43.11 -1.78
CA ALA A 266 -33.56 41.86 -1.03
C ALA A 266 -32.50 41.88 0.09
N CYS A 267 -31.42 42.64 -0.07
CA CYS A 267 -30.30 42.70 0.89
C CYS A 267 -30.25 44.01 1.70
N GLU A 268 -31.27 44.86 1.70
CA GLU A 268 -31.20 46.17 2.36
C GLU A 268 -30.96 46.04 3.88
N GLU A 269 -31.75 45.20 4.54
CA GLU A 269 -31.63 44.91 5.98
C GLU A 269 -30.28 44.24 6.29
N ASP A 270 -29.95 43.17 5.56
CA ASP A 270 -28.69 42.43 5.69
C ASP A 270 -27.46 43.32 5.49
N ARG A 271 -27.49 44.26 4.53
CA ARG A 271 -26.42 45.24 4.30
C ARG A 271 -26.21 46.14 5.51
N THR A 272 -27.28 46.63 6.13
CA THR A 272 -27.17 47.46 7.34
C THR A 272 -26.66 46.66 8.55
N LYS A 273 -26.90 45.36 8.57
CA LYS A 273 -26.53 44.45 9.66
C LYS A 273 -25.08 43.97 9.58
N PHE A 274 -24.68 43.40 8.45
CA PHE A 274 -23.33 42.83 8.25
C PHE A 274 -22.31 43.85 7.74
N CYS A 275 -22.74 44.81 6.92
CA CYS A 275 -21.85 45.72 6.19
C CYS A 275 -22.06 47.23 6.48
N PRO A 276 -22.39 47.67 7.72
CA PRO A 276 -22.83 49.06 8.00
C PRO A 276 -21.80 50.14 7.64
N ASN A 277 -20.50 49.83 7.80
CA ASN A 277 -19.41 50.80 7.63
C ASN A 277 -18.84 50.82 6.19
N ILE A 278 -19.34 49.98 5.28
CA ILE A 278 -18.81 49.87 3.91
C ILE A 278 -19.56 50.81 2.97
N ARG A 279 -18.81 51.69 2.31
CA ARG A 279 -19.38 52.66 1.37
C ARG A 279 -19.84 51.97 0.08
N PRO A 280 -21.01 52.32 -0.49
CA PRO A 280 -21.41 51.84 -1.81
C PRO A 280 -20.41 52.29 -2.89
N GLY A 281 -19.92 51.36 -3.70
CA GLY A 281 -18.91 51.60 -4.74
C GLY A 281 -17.79 50.55 -4.77
N SER A 282 -17.08 50.46 -5.90
CA SER A 282 -16.00 49.49 -6.15
C SER A 282 -16.35 48.02 -5.82
N GLY A 283 -17.63 47.64 -5.81
CA GLY A 283 -18.10 46.29 -5.46
C GLY A 283 -17.87 45.83 -4.01
N GLN A 284 -17.35 46.68 -3.11
CA GLN A 284 -16.95 46.25 -1.74
C GLN A 284 -18.13 45.73 -0.90
N VAL A 285 -19.32 46.32 -1.05
CA VAL A 285 -20.54 45.86 -0.36
C VAL A 285 -20.92 44.44 -0.80
N TYR A 286 -20.74 44.10 -2.09
CA TYR A 286 -20.96 42.73 -2.56
C TYR A 286 -19.98 41.75 -1.92
N LYS A 287 -18.69 42.10 -1.83
CA LYS A 287 -17.68 41.24 -1.20
C LYS A 287 -18.03 40.89 0.24
N CYS A 288 -18.44 41.90 1.03
CA CYS A 288 -18.89 41.69 2.41
C CYS A 288 -20.15 40.82 2.51
N LEU A 289 -21.20 41.10 1.72
CA LEU A 289 -22.43 40.30 1.74
C LEU A 289 -22.18 38.83 1.30
N MET A 290 -21.31 38.62 0.31
CA MET A 290 -20.92 37.26 -0.12
C MET A 290 -20.15 36.50 0.98
N GLN A 291 -19.28 37.16 1.73
CA GLN A 291 -18.56 36.55 2.87
C GLN A 291 -19.49 36.11 4.01
N HIS A 292 -20.65 36.75 4.16
CA HIS A 292 -21.70 36.37 5.12
C HIS A 292 -22.85 35.54 4.50
N LYS A 293 -22.77 35.12 3.22
CA LYS A 293 -23.88 34.46 2.51
C LYS A 293 -24.44 33.24 3.27
N THR A 294 -23.58 32.44 3.88
CA THR A 294 -23.94 31.20 4.61
C THR A 294 -24.28 31.43 6.08
N ASP A 295 -24.27 32.68 6.58
CA ASP A 295 -24.69 33.04 7.93
C ASP A 295 -26.18 32.72 8.13
N ARG A 296 -26.52 32.01 9.21
CA ARG A 296 -27.90 31.61 9.54
C ARG A 296 -28.87 32.78 9.74
N SER A 297 -28.33 33.99 9.86
CA SER A 297 -29.06 35.21 10.12
C SER A 297 -29.07 36.18 8.94
N MET A 298 -28.54 35.78 7.77
CA MET A 298 -28.78 36.41 6.46
C MET A 298 -30.19 36.05 5.97
N THR A 299 -30.91 36.95 5.28
CA THR A 299 -32.23 36.61 4.73
C THR A 299 -32.12 35.68 3.52
N ALA A 300 -33.07 34.73 3.40
CA ALA A 300 -33.14 33.81 2.26
C ALA A 300 -33.30 34.55 0.92
N MET A 301 -34.02 35.68 0.91
CA MET A 301 -34.14 36.54 -0.27
C MET A 301 -32.78 37.11 -0.68
N CYS A 302 -32.00 37.66 0.26
CA CYS A 302 -30.65 38.13 -0.03
C CYS A 302 -29.74 36.97 -0.53
N GLN A 303 -29.78 35.80 0.12
CA GLN A 303 -29.02 34.61 -0.29
C GLN A 303 -29.31 34.17 -1.73
N GLU A 304 -30.57 34.19 -2.16
CA GLU A 304 -30.95 33.85 -3.53
C GLU A 304 -30.43 34.88 -4.54
N GLN A 305 -30.59 36.18 -4.27
CA GLN A 305 -30.11 37.24 -5.16
C GLN A 305 -28.57 37.26 -5.24
N LEU A 306 -27.87 37.01 -4.12
CA LEU A 306 -26.42 36.80 -4.09
C LEU A 306 -26.01 35.55 -4.91
N THR A 307 -26.83 34.50 -4.91
CA THR A 307 -26.62 33.30 -5.75
C THR A 307 -26.79 33.60 -7.24
N ARG A 308 -27.83 34.37 -7.64
CA ARG A 308 -27.97 34.86 -9.02
C ARG A 308 -26.73 35.65 -9.43
N ARG A 309 -26.25 36.56 -8.57
CA ARG A 309 -25.05 37.35 -8.83
C ARG A 309 -23.79 36.48 -8.96
N GLY A 310 -23.65 35.46 -8.13
CA GLY A 310 -22.57 34.47 -8.25
C GLY A 310 -22.55 33.75 -9.60
N LYS A 311 -23.72 33.30 -10.10
CA LYS A 311 -23.83 32.64 -11.42
C LYS A 311 -23.35 33.54 -12.57
N LEU A 312 -23.64 34.84 -12.49
CA LEU A 312 -23.18 35.82 -13.49
C LEU A 312 -21.66 35.97 -13.46
N ILE A 313 -21.06 36.03 -12.26
CA ILE A 313 -19.62 36.08 -12.03
C ILE A 313 -18.92 34.83 -12.57
N ALA A 314 -19.49 33.64 -12.36
CA ALA A 314 -18.95 32.40 -12.93
C ALA A 314 -19.02 32.39 -14.48
N SER A 315 -20.13 32.87 -15.04
CA SER A 315 -20.37 32.89 -16.50
C SER A 315 -19.48 33.88 -17.26
N ASP A 316 -19.18 35.06 -16.68
CA ASP A 316 -18.08 35.92 -17.13
C ASP A 316 -17.38 36.66 -15.97
N TYR A 317 -16.06 36.49 -15.88
CA TYR A 317 -15.24 37.06 -14.80
C TYR A 317 -15.33 38.59 -14.68
N ARG A 318 -15.68 39.31 -15.77
CA ARG A 318 -15.81 40.78 -15.77
C ARG A 318 -16.84 41.30 -14.78
N VAL A 319 -17.83 40.47 -14.42
CA VAL A 319 -18.86 40.80 -13.42
C VAL A 319 -18.29 40.88 -11.98
N SER A 320 -17.04 40.46 -11.76
CA SER A 320 -16.30 40.72 -10.51
C SER A 320 -15.31 41.88 -10.68
N LYS A 321 -15.75 43.11 -10.37
CA LYS A 321 -14.90 44.31 -10.43
C LYS A 321 -13.72 44.26 -9.44
N GLY A 322 -13.80 43.48 -8.35
CA GLY A 322 -12.69 43.23 -7.43
C GLY A 322 -11.55 42.49 -8.14
N LEU A 323 -11.82 41.28 -8.62
CA LEU A 323 -10.89 40.46 -9.40
C LEU A 323 -10.35 41.19 -10.64
N VAL A 324 -11.21 41.87 -11.40
CA VAL A 324 -10.80 42.64 -12.61
C VAL A 324 -9.85 43.79 -12.26
N LYS A 325 -10.02 44.43 -11.09
CA LYS A 325 -9.15 45.52 -10.64
C LYS A 325 -7.83 44.99 -10.08
N ALA A 326 -7.86 43.97 -9.23
CA ALA A 326 -6.68 43.42 -8.58
C ALA A 326 -5.79 42.65 -9.56
N CYS A 327 -6.36 41.77 -10.37
CA CYS A 327 -5.63 40.95 -11.36
C CYS A 327 -5.46 41.64 -12.73
N LYS A 328 -5.71 42.96 -12.85
CA LYS A 328 -5.72 43.70 -14.12
C LYS A 328 -4.46 43.43 -14.95
N ASP A 329 -3.31 43.59 -14.32
CA ASP A 329 -2.01 43.51 -14.99
C ASP A 329 -1.51 42.06 -15.06
N ASP A 330 -1.78 41.21 -14.07
CA ASP A 330 -1.47 39.78 -14.14
C ASP A 330 -2.19 39.06 -15.30
N ILE A 331 -3.47 39.38 -15.53
CA ILE A 331 -4.26 38.85 -16.67
C ILE A 331 -3.69 39.31 -18.02
N LYS A 332 -3.10 40.51 -18.06
CA LYS A 332 -2.49 41.11 -19.26
C LYS A 332 -1.10 40.52 -19.54
N ILE A 333 -0.25 40.44 -18.51
CA ILE A 333 1.13 39.93 -18.55
C ILE A 333 1.13 38.43 -18.90
N ASN A 334 0.30 37.62 -18.24
CA ASN A 334 0.24 36.18 -18.47
C ASN A 334 -0.71 35.78 -19.62
N HIS A 335 -1.19 36.76 -20.40
CA HIS A 335 -1.99 36.59 -21.63
C HIS A 335 -3.24 35.69 -21.49
N CYS A 336 -3.90 35.72 -20.33
CA CYS A 336 -5.08 34.89 -20.06
C CYS A 336 -6.30 35.19 -20.96
N ARG A 337 -6.29 36.35 -21.62
CA ARG A 337 -7.19 36.70 -22.73
C ARG A 337 -6.55 36.26 -24.06
N ARG A 338 -6.93 35.10 -24.59
CA ARG A 338 -6.41 34.63 -25.90
C ARG A 338 -6.87 35.53 -27.06
N PRO A 339 -5.99 35.84 -28.04
CA PRO A 339 -6.35 36.61 -29.23
C PRO A 339 -7.05 35.72 -30.28
N VAL A 340 -8.24 35.20 -29.95
CA VAL A 340 -9.04 34.35 -30.85
C VAL A 340 -10.47 34.87 -30.92
N ILE A 341 -10.63 35.97 -31.66
CA ILE A 341 -11.87 36.75 -31.87
C ILE A 341 -12.35 37.43 -30.57
N GLU A 342 -12.50 38.75 -30.60
CA GLU A 342 -12.76 39.60 -29.41
C GLU A 342 -14.20 39.45 -28.84
N ASP A 343 -14.99 38.57 -29.44
CA ASP A 343 -16.46 38.44 -29.31
C ASP A 343 -16.95 37.36 -28.33
N LYS A 344 -16.05 36.64 -27.64
CA LYS A 344 -16.43 35.55 -26.73
C LYS A 344 -16.20 35.88 -25.26
N ASN A 345 -17.27 35.73 -24.49
CA ASN A 345 -17.31 35.81 -23.03
C ASN A 345 -16.32 34.81 -22.41
N ILE A 346 -15.64 35.20 -21.33
CA ILE A 346 -14.58 34.39 -20.70
C ILE A 346 -15.04 34.02 -19.29
N ARG A 347 -15.20 32.72 -19.02
CA ARG A 347 -15.61 32.22 -17.70
C ARG A 347 -14.58 32.54 -16.61
N LEU A 348 -15.03 32.67 -15.36
CA LEU A 348 -14.18 32.84 -14.18
C LEU A 348 -13.08 31.77 -14.09
N ALA A 349 -13.49 30.50 -14.20
CA ALA A 349 -12.61 29.34 -14.17
C ALA A 349 -11.39 29.46 -15.11
N GLN A 350 -11.59 29.94 -16.33
CA GLN A 350 -10.51 30.09 -17.32
C GLN A 350 -9.46 31.12 -16.88
N ILE A 351 -9.87 32.17 -16.15
CA ILE A 351 -8.95 33.16 -15.58
C ILE A 351 -8.23 32.58 -14.36
N LEU A 352 -8.95 31.93 -13.43
CA LEU A 352 -8.36 31.30 -12.24
C LEU A 352 -7.31 30.24 -12.63
N LEU A 353 -7.66 29.32 -13.53
CA LEU A 353 -6.77 28.27 -14.03
C LEU A 353 -5.56 28.83 -14.79
N CYS A 354 -5.71 29.96 -15.50
CA CYS A 354 -4.62 30.60 -16.22
C CYS A 354 -3.61 31.28 -15.27
N LEU A 355 -4.12 32.08 -14.33
CA LEU A 355 -3.29 32.76 -13.32
C LEU A 355 -2.57 31.75 -12.42
N GLU A 356 -3.22 30.63 -12.10
CA GLU A 356 -2.58 29.54 -11.35
C GLU A 356 -1.54 28.78 -12.18
N SER A 357 -1.84 28.48 -13.44
CA SER A 357 -0.85 27.90 -14.35
C SER A 357 0.39 28.80 -14.48
N ALA A 358 0.22 30.13 -14.47
CA ALA A 358 1.32 31.07 -14.40
C ALA A 358 2.09 31.01 -13.06
N ALA A 359 1.39 31.02 -11.92
CA ALA A 359 1.99 30.92 -10.60
C ALA A 359 2.79 29.62 -10.40
N LYS A 360 2.21 28.47 -10.76
CA LYS A 360 2.85 27.13 -10.68
C LYS A 360 3.99 26.98 -11.71
N ASN A 361 4.08 27.86 -12.72
CA ASN A 361 5.23 28.00 -13.64
C ASN A 361 6.30 29.01 -13.16
N GLY A 362 6.08 29.70 -12.03
CA GLY A 362 7.04 30.64 -11.46
C GLY A 362 6.82 32.12 -11.77
N SER A 363 5.73 32.49 -12.47
CA SER A 363 5.30 33.90 -12.52
C SER A 363 4.93 34.37 -11.12
N LYS A 364 5.32 35.60 -10.76
CA LYS A 364 4.76 36.27 -9.59
C LYS A 364 3.41 36.88 -9.99
N ILE A 365 2.39 36.56 -9.20
CA ILE A 365 1.05 37.16 -9.26
C ILE A 365 0.94 38.13 -8.07
N ASP A 366 0.22 39.25 -8.22
CA ASP A 366 0.07 40.20 -7.11
C ASP A 366 -0.69 39.60 -5.92
N ARG A 367 -0.33 40.01 -4.70
CA ARG A 367 -0.94 39.48 -3.47
C ARG A 367 -2.43 39.81 -3.37
N ASP A 368 -2.85 41.00 -3.80
CA ASP A 368 -4.25 41.39 -3.74
C ASP A 368 -5.06 40.72 -4.87
N CYS A 369 -4.41 40.38 -6.00
CA CYS A 369 -4.96 39.44 -6.99
C CYS A 369 -5.14 38.03 -6.40
N GLN A 370 -4.13 37.49 -5.73
CA GLN A 370 -4.20 36.18 -5.06
C GLN A 370 -5.32 36.12 -4.01
N ASN A 371 -5.56 37.21 -3.27
CA ASN A 371 -6.66 37.31 -2.32
C ASN A 371 -8.03 37.22 -3.01
N GLU A 372 -8.25 37.95 -4.13
CA GLU A 372 -9.49 37.83 -4.91
C GLU A 372 -9.64 36.43 -5.53
N MET A 373 -8.56 35.80 -6.03
CA MET A 373 -8.58 34.42 -6.50
C MET A 373 -9.02 33.44 -5.40
N PHE A 374 -8.50 33.60 -4.17
CA PHE A 374 -8.87 32.79 -3.02
C PHE A 374 -10.35 32.94 -2.64
N ASP A 375 -10.87 34.18 -2.54
CA ASP A 375 -12.29 34.44 -2.25
C ASP A 375 -13.21 33.78 -3.30
N HIS A 376 -12.85 33.83 -4.59
CA HIS A 376 -13.62 33.18 -5.67
C HIS A 376 -13.54 31.65 -5.63
N ARG A 377 -12.39 31.06 -5.31
CA ARG A 377 -12.24 29.60 -5.16
C ARG A 377 -13.08 29.06 -4.01
N LYS A 378 -13.01 29.73 -2.85
CA LYS A 378 -13.81 29.40 -1.67
C LYS A 378 -15.31 29.46 -1.99
N LEU A 379 -15.74 30.47 -2.75
CA LEU A 379 -17.12 30.60 -3.20
C LEU A 379 -17.59 29.43 -4.10
N LEU A 380 -16.73 28.90 -4.98
CA LEU A 380 -17.04 27.73 -5.81
C LEU A 380 -17.19 26.43 -4.99
N MET A 381 -16.45 26.30 -3.88
CA MET A 381 -16.59 25.18 -2.93
C MET A 381 -17.75 25.37 -1.93
N GLU A 382 -18.22 26.60 -1.72
CA GLU A 382 -19.38 26.87 -0.84
C GLU A 382 -20.74 26.66 -1.50
N ASP A 383 -20.86 26.86 -2.82
CA ASP A 383 -22.13 26.75 -3.55
C ASP A 383 -21.97 26.11 -4.95
N TYR A 384 -22.38 24.84 -5.05
CA TYR A 384 -22.36 24.05 -6.29
C TYR A 384 -23.18 24.67 -7.43
N ARG A 385 -24.16 25.54 -7.14
CA ARG A 385 -25.04 26.18 -8.14
C ARG A 385 -24.29 27.19 -9.01
N LEU A 386 -23.03 27.50 -8.64
CA LEU A 386 -22.13 28.41 -9.34
C LEU A 386 -21.27 27.71 -10.39
N SER A 387 -21.19 26.38 -10.36
CA SER A 387 -20.36 25.54 -11.24
C SER A 387 -21.26 24.81 -12.25
N PRO A 388 -21.45 25.32 -13.48
CA PRO A 388 -22.41 24.77 -14.45
C PRO A 388 -22.20 23.29 -14.73
N GLU A 389 -20.95 22.85 -14.73
CA GLU A 389 -20.50 21.48 -14.95
C GLU A 389 -21.03 20.52 -13.87
N ILE A 390 -21.11 20.94 -12.60
CA ILE A 390 -21.77 20.18 -11.53
C ILE A 390 -23.27 20.18 -11.72
N VAL A 391 -23.86 21.35 -12.00
CA VAL A 391 -25.32 21.52 -12.11
C VAL A 391 -25.90 20.66 -13.24
N ASP A 392 -25.26 20.61 -14.41
CA ASP A 392 -25.64 19.73 -15.54
C ASP A 392 -25.11 18.29 -15.34
N GLY A 393 -23.89 18.13 -14.82
CA GLY A 393 -23.24 16.83 -14.66
C GLY A 393 -23.84 15.89 -13.61
N CYS A 394 -24.44 16.45 -12.55
CA CYS A 394 -24.88 15.73 -11.35
C CYS A 394 -26.38 15.86 -11.00
N VAL A 395 -27.25 16.37 -11.90
CA VAL A 395 -28.69 16.64 -11.62
C VAL A 395 -29.38 15.49 -10.87
N ASN A 396 -29.19 14.26 -11.37
CA ASN A 396 -29.89 13.07 -10.88
C ASN A 396 -29.30 12.62 -9.54
N GLU A 397 -27.98 12.70 -9.39
CA GLU A 397 -27.25 12.35 -8.18
C GLU A 397 -27.57 13.30 -7.01
N ILE A 398 -27.61 14.61 -7.25
CA ILE A 398 -27.98 15.61 -6.23
C ILE A 398 -29.40 15.35 -5.71
N THR A 399 -30.35 15.08 -6.62
CA THR A 399 -31.76 14.83 -6.27
C THR A 399 -32.04 13.45 -5.71
N THR A 400 -31.23 12.42 -6.03
CA THR A 400 -31.41 11.04 -5.55
C THR A 400 -30.66 10.75 -4.25
N PHE A 401 -29.49 11.39 -4.03
CA PHE A 401 -28.61 11.08 -2.90
C PHE A 401 -28.54 12.22 -1.87
N CYS A 402 -28.53 13.49 -2.31
CA CYS A 402 -28.16 14.62 -1.46
C CYS A 402 -29.33 15.51 -1.01
N ASN A 403 -30.57 15.24 -1.44
CA ASN A 403 -31.82 15.84 -0.92
C ASN A 403 -31.79 17.37 -0.70
N SER A 404 -31.11 18.13 -1.56
CA SER A 404 -30.92 19.60 -1.43
C SER A 404 -30.26 20.06 -0.12
N LEU A 405 -29.09 19.51 0.21
CA LEU A 405 -28.18 20.05 1.23
C LEU A 405 -27.50 21.36 0.75
N GLU A 406 -28.28 22.43 0.63
CA GLU A 406 -27.97 23.63 -0.17
C GLU A 406 -26.89 24.60 0.35
N VAL A 407 -26.39 24.44 1.59
CA VAL A 407 -25.55 25.46 2.25
C VAL A 407 -24.14 24.96 2.58
N GLY A 408 -23.13 25.78 2.28
CA GLY A 408 -21.77 25.65 2.83
C GLY A 408 -20.98 24.44 2.35
N GLY A 409 -21.09 24.08 1.05
CA GLY A 409 -20.36 22.95 0.47
C GLY A 409 -20.93 21.56 0.77
N ALA A 410 -21.94 21.43 1.63
CA ALA A 410 -22.48 20.12 2.06
C ALA A 410 -22.95 19.21 0.89
N THR A 411 -23.57 19.78 -0.16
CA THR A 411 -23.91 19.01 -1.38
C THR A 411 -22.68 18.49 -2.12
N ILE A 412 -21.57 19.25 -2.15
CA ILE A 412 -20.33 18.86 -2.83
C ILE A 412 -19.69 17.67 -2.09
N HIS A 413 -19.59 17.73 -0.76
CA HIS A 413 -19.08 16.63 0.06
C HIS A 413 -19.99 15.40 0.02
N CYS A 414 -21.31 15.58 -0.03
CA CYS A 414 -22.25 14.48 -0.28
C CYS A 414 -21.96 13.78 -1.62
N LEU A 415 -21.78 14.54 -2.71
CA LEU A 415 -21.43 13.96 -4.01
C LEU A 415 -20.07 13.24 -3.98
N MET A 416 -19.08 13.74 -3.24
CA MET A 416 -17.76 13.11 -3.06
C MET A 416 -17.83 11.83 -2.22
N GLU A 417 -18.66 11.77 -1.18
CA GLU A 417 -18.90 10.52 -0.46
C GLU A 417 -19.56 9.47 -1.38
N HIS A 418 -20.50 9.91 -2.20
CA HIS A 418 -21.10 9.11 -3.26
C HIS A 418 -20.15 8.85 -4.46
N THR A 419 -18.93 9.40 -4.53
CA THR A 419 -17.89 8.90 -5.46
C THR A 419 -17.06 7.78 -4.86
N ARG A 420 -16.93 7.71 -3.53
CA ARG A 420 -16.13 6.70 -2.82
C ARG A 420 -16.88 5.40 -2.54
N THR A 421 -18.21 5.47 -2.36
CA THR A 421 -19.00 4.33 -1.85
C THR A 421 -18.75 3.00 -2.58
N ARG A 422 -18.47 1.95 -1.78
CA ARG A 422 -18.25 0.57 -2.24
C ARG A 422 -19.53 -0.08 -2.83
N LYS A 423 -20.70 0.55 -2.72
CA LYS A 423 -21.96 0.06 -3.31
C LYS A 423 -22.17 0.67 -4.70
N LYS A 424 -21.87 -0.10 -5.77
CA LYS A 424 -22.03 0.33 -7.18
C LYS A 424 -23.41 0.91 -7.55
N LYS A 425 -24.49 0.53 -6.86
CA LYS A 425 -25.85 1.09 -7.06
C LYS A 425 -26.08 2.46 -6.43
N SER A 426 -25.16 2.92 -5.59
CA SER A 426 -25.23 4.18 -4.83
C SER A 426 -24.12 5.16 -5.21
N ARG A 427 -23.27 4.81 -6.19
CA ARG A 427 -22.14 5.63 -6.64
C ARG A 427 -22.58 6.59 -7.76
N VAL A 428 -21.99 7.79 -7.82
CA VAL A 428 -22.31 8.78 -8.87
C VAL A 428 -21.94 8.28 -10.27
N SER A 429 -22.50 8.91 -11.31
CA SER A 429 -22.10 8.61 -12.69
C SER A 429 -20.70 9.13 -13.01
N SER A 430 -20.05 8.53 -14.03
CA SER A 430 -18.78 9.03 -14.57
C SER A 430 -18.87 10.37 -15.31
N ARG A 431 -20.08 10.97 -15.41
CA ARG A 431 -20.27 12.37 -15.81
C ARG A 431 -20.11 13.27 -14.59
N CYS A 432 -20.86 12.99 -13.53
CA CYS A 432 -20.78 13.73 -12.27
C CYS A 432 -19.40 13.66 -11.63
N GLN A 433 -18.73 12.49 -11.64
CA GLN A 433 -17.35 12.36 -11.14
C GLN A 433 -16.38 13.32 -11.84
N ARG A 434 -16.50 13.52 -13.17
CA ARG A 434 -15.63 14.44 -13.92
C ARG A 434 -15.92 15.90 -13.59
N ALA A 435 -17.17 16.26 -13.36
CA ALA A 435 -17.53 17.60 -12.91
C ALA A 435 -16.91 17.92 -11.53
N LEU A 436 -16.80 16.92 -10.64
CA LEU A 436 -16.09 17.04 -9.36
C LEU A 436 -14.56 17.12 -9.56
N GLU A 437 -13.98 16.32 -10.46
CA GLU A 437 -12.57 16.41 -10.85
C GLU A 437 -12.22 17.81 -11.41
N GLU A 438 -13.08 18.36 -12.26
CA GLU A 438 -12.96 19.72 -12.82
C GLU A 438 -13.13 20.80 -11.73
N LEU A 439 -14.12 20.67 -10.84
CA LEU A 439 -14.32 21.61 -9.72
C LEU A 439 -13.12 21.65 -8.77
N ILE A 440 -12.57 20.50 -8.37
CA ILE A 440 -11.40 20.43 -7.48
C ILE A 440 -10.17 21.12 -8.11
N MET A 441 -10.00 20.99 -9.43
CA MET A 441 -8.93 21.67 -10.17
C MET A 441 -9.17 23.19 -10.30
N GLU A 442 -10.40 23.63 -10.54
CA GLU A 442 -10.75 25.07 -10.61
C GLU A 442 -10.61 25.76 -9.24
N ALA A 443 -11.03 25.07 -8.17
CA ALA A 443 -10.90 25.53 -6.79
C ALA A 443 -9.45 25.46 -6.26
N ASP A 444 -8.57 24.63 -6.83
CA ASP A 444 -7.24 24.29 -6.30
C ASP A 444 -7.28 23.83 -4.83
N ALA A 445 -8.33 23.08 -4.45
CA ALA A 445 -8.62 22.71 -3.06
C ALA A 445 -7.55 21.81 -2.40
N GLY A 446 -6.66 21.21 -3.20
CA GLY A 446 -5.47 20.48 -2.73
C GLY A 446 -4.30 21.37 -2.27
N GLU A 447 -4.30 22.66 -2.60
CA GLU A 447 -3.24 23.62 -2.23
C GLU A 447 -3.46 24.24 -0.83
N ASP A 448 -4.71 24.58 -0.51
CA ASP A 448 -5.06 25.27 0.74
C ASP A 448 -6.41 24.84 1.30
N TRP A 449 -6.39 24.12 2.42
CA TRP A 449 -7.56 23.63 3.15
C TRP A 449 -8.57 24.72 3.53
N ARG A 450 -8.19 26.01 3.56
CA ARG A 450 -9.07 27.13 3.90
C ARG A 450 -10.06 27.49 2.79
N ILE A 451 -9.87 26.95 1.58
CA ILE A 451 -10.77 27.08 0.43
C ILE A 451 -12.02 26.22 0.63
N ASP A 452 -11.85 25.05 1.23
CA ASP A 452 -12.93 24.12 1.55
C ASP A 452 -13.58 24.51 2.90
N PRO A 453 -14.88 24.89 2.93
CA PRO A 453 -15.55 25.27 4.17
C PRO A 453 -15.78 24.08 5.12
N VAL A 454 -16.02 22.87 4.58
CA VAL A 454 -16.39 21.67 5.33
C VAL A 454 -15.15 21.05 5.94
N LEU A 455 -14.09 20.83 5.16
CA LEU A 455 -12.79 20.37 5.65
C LEU A 455 -12.27 21.31 6.74
N ARG A 456 -12.40 22.62 6.55
CA ARG A 456 -11.99 23.60 7.55
C ARG A 456 -12.82 23.48 8.85
N GLU A 457 -14.14 23.39 8.77
CA GLU A 457 -15.00 23.24 9.96
C GLU A 457 -14.69 21.95 10.73
N GLN A 458 -14.56 20.80 10.04
CA GLN A 458 -14.39 19.51 10.70
C GLN A 458 -12.96 19.26 11.19
N CYS A 459 -11.94 19.83 10.55
CA CYS A 459 -10.53 19.62 10.91
C CYS A 459 -9.89 20.70 11.79
N GLN A 460 -10.52 21.86 12.03
CA GLN A 460 -9.95 22.98 12.79
C GLN A 460 -9.32 22.51 14.13
N SER A 461 -10.04 21.69 14.91
CA SER A 461 -9.57 21.16 16.19
C SER A 461 -8.39 20.18 16.10
N VAL A 462 -8.24 19.47 14.97
CA VAL A 462 -7.09 18.60 14.70
C VAL A 462 -5.88 19.44 14.30
N VAL A 463 -6.09 20.47 13.47
CA VAL A 463 -5.05 21.42 13.07
C VAL A 463 -4.48 22.13 14.30
N ASP A 464 -5.32 22.74 15.12
CA ASP A 464 -4.91 23.52 16.30
C ASP A 464 -4.18 22.68 17.38
N LEU A 465 -4.36 21.36 17.37
CA LEU A 465 -3.74 20.42 18.32
C LEU A 465 -2.46 19.75 17.79
N ALA A 466 -2.35 19.57 16.46
CA ALA A 466 -1.34 18.69 15.88
C ALA A 466 -0.53 19.26 14.71
N CYS A 467 -0.94 20.38 14.11
CA CYS A 467 -0.34 20.93 12.89
C CYS A 467 0.08 22.40 13.04
N ASP A 468 1.07 22.81 12.25
CA ASP A 468 1.47 24.21 12.12
C ASP A 468 0.52 24.96 11.18
N VAL A 469 0.05 26.14 11.59
CA VAL A 469 -1.10 26.86 10.98
C VAL A 469 -0.70 27.71 9.75
N HIS A 470 0.55 27.59 9.29
CA HIS A 470 1.05 28.33 8.13
C HIS A 470 0.51 27.77 6.79
N GLY A 471 -0.46 28.49 6.20
CA GLY A 471 -1.09 28.13 4.92
C GLY A 471 -0.16 28.09 3.69
N GLY A 472 -0.66 27.52 2.60
CA GLY A 472 0.05 27.34 1.33
C GLY A 472 1.07 26.19 1.30
N ASN A 473 1.38 25.74 0.08
CA ASN A 473 2.14 24.54 -0.27
C ASN A 473 1.54 23.24 0.28
N ALA A 474 0.21 23.13 0.40
CA ALA A 474 -0.51 21.97 0.94
C ALA A 474 -0.06 21.50 2.35
N ARG A 475 0.69 22.30 3.11
CA ARG A 475 1.37 21.86 4.35
C ARG A 475 0.42 21.34 5.43
N VAL A 476 -0.68 22.04 5.67
CA VAL A 476 -1.70 21.61 6.64
C VAL A 476 -2.36 20.31 6.19
N ILE A 477 -2.62 20.15 4.89
CA ILE A 477 -3.18 18.92 4.30
C ILE A 477 -2.19 17.75 4.45
N SER A 478 -0.89 17.97 4.20
CA SER A 478 0.17 16.96 4.42
C SER A 478 0.24 16.53 5.89
N CYS A 479 0.17 17.46 6.84
CA CYS A 479 0.14 17.15 8.27
C CYS A 479 -1.11 16.37 8.68
N LEU A 480 -2.30 16.78 8.21
CA LEU A 480 -3.55 16.04 8.46
C LEU A 480 -3.50 14.61 7.90
N MET A 481 -2.87 14.41 6.73
CA MET A 481 -2.62 13.08 6.17
C MET A 481 -1.69 12.21 7.03
N GLU A 482 -0.71 12.80 7.71
CA GLU A 482 0.16 12.10 8.67
C GLU A 482 -0.59 11.74 9.96
N GLN A 483 -1.57 12.55 10.39
CA GLN A 483 -2.41 12.26 11.55
C GLN A 483 -3.51 11.20 11.30
N LEU A 484 -3.74 10.74 10.07
CA LEU A 484 -4.75 9.71 9.76
C LEU A 484 -4.57 8.43 10.59
N GLY A 485 -5.66 7.94 11.18
CA GLY A 485 -5.67 6.78 12.07
C GLY A 485 -4.88 6.97 13.39
N THR A 486 -4.46 8.18 13.74
CA THR A 486 -3.94 8.49 15.09
C THR A 486 -5.07 8.88 16.03
N GLY A 487 -4.88 8.72 17.34
CA GLY A 487 -5.84 9.17 18.36
C GLY A 487 -6.01 10.71 18.48
N ARG A 488 -5.43 11.49 17.57
CA ARG A 488 -5.66 12.94 17.43
C ARG A 488 -6.65 13.28 16.30
N MET A 489 -6.89 12.35 15.39
CA MET A 489 -7.81 12.53 14.26
C MET A 489 -9.26 12.31 14.71
N THR A 490 -10.19 13.08 14.14
CA THR A 490 -11.63 12.88 14.34
C THR A 490 -12.23 12.21 13.11
N GLU A 491 -13.23 11.34 13.29
CA GLU A 491 -13.93 10.64 12.20
C GLU A 491 -14.49 11.60 11.13
N ALA A 492 -14.99 12.76 11.56
CA ALA A 492 -15.49 13.80 10.67
C ALA A 492 -14.37 14.50 9.86
N CYS A 493 -13.22 14.80 10.47
CA CYS A 493 -12.06 15.34 9.76
C CYS A 493 -11.47 14.32 8.79
N GLU A 494 -11.31 13.06 9.22
CA GLU A 494 -10.84 11.95 8.37
C GLU A 494 -11.75 11.76 7.16
N THR A 495 -13.06 11.78 7.35
CA THR A 495 -14.04 11.68 6.27
C THR A 495 -13.93 12.83 5.27
N ALA A 496 -13.89 14.09 5.74
CA ALA A 496 -13.76 15.26 4.86
C ALA A 496 -12.40 15.30 4.13
N LEU A 497 -11.31 14.93 4.82
CA LEU A 497 -9.97 14.88 4.24
C LEU A 497 -9.87 13.84 3.13
N VAL A 498 -10.35 12.61 3.37
CA VAL A 498 -10.28 11.53 2.38
C VAL A 498 -11.21 11.79 1.18
N GLN A 499 -12.31 12.53 1.36
CA GLN A 499 -13.14 13.00 0.24
C GLN A 499 -12.36 13.88 -0.75
N ILE A 500 -11.61 14.89 -0.27
CA ILE A 500 -10.75 15.71 -1.14
C ILE A 500 -9.56 14.91 -1.67
N GLN A 501 -8.93 14.11 -0.81
CA GLN A 501 -7.73 13.33 -1.16
C GLN A 501 -8.00 12.20 -2.15
N TYR A 502 -9.24 11.71 -2.26
CA TYR A 502 -9.65 10.79 -3.34
C TYR A 502 -9.38 11.37 -4.74
N PHE A 503 -9.60 12.68 -4.93
CA PHE A 503 -9.34 13.37 -6.20
C PHE A 503 -7.87 13.77 -6.36
N VAL A 504 -7.25 14.31 -5.30
CA VAL A 504 -5.80 14.64 -5.28
C VAL A 504 -4.93 13.40 -5.53
N ALA A 505 -5.38 12.21 -5.11
CA ALA A 505 -4.72 10.96 -5.44
C ALA A 505 -4.78 10.61 -6.95
N ARG A 506 -5.82 11.01 -7.68
CA ARG A 506 -6.07 10.54 -9.06
C ARG A 506 -5.44 11.42 -10.15
N ASP A 507 -5.00 12.65 -9.83
CA ASP A 507 -4.11 13.46 -10.70
C ASP A 507 -2.94 14.06 -9.92
N PHE A 508 -1.71 13.75 -10.35
CA PHE A 508 -0.46 14.27 -9.78
C PHE A 508 -0.30 15.80 -9.86
N LYS A 509 -1.11 16.48 -10.69
CA LYS A 509 -1.16 17.95 -10.79
C LYS A 509 -1.86 18.63 -9.60
N LEU A 510 -2.66 17.88 -8.85
CA LEU A 510 -3.47 18.37 -7.73
C LEU A 510 -2.74 18.30 -6.37
N ASP A 511 -1.63 17.55 -6.30
CA ASP A 511 -0.67 17.64 -5.19
C ASP A 511 0.43 18.65 -5.58
N PRO A 512 0.50 19.84 -4.93
CA PRO A 512 1.41 20.90 -5.38
C PRO A 512 2.89 20.60 -5.12
N GLN A 513 3.20 19.83 -4.07
CA GLN A 513 4.58 19.49 -3.71
C GLN A 513 5.11 18.47 -4.72
N LEU A 514 4.32 17.42 -4.99
CA LEU A 514 4.59 16.41 -6.02
C LEU A 514 4.69 17.03 -7.41
N TYR A 515 3.75 17.89 -7.81
CA TYR A 515 3.80 18.54 -9.11
C TYR A 515 5.07 19.39 -9.25
N ARG A 516 5.42 20.20 -8.23
CA ARG A 516 6.62 21.04 -8.26
C ARG A 516 7.91 20.22 -8.37
N GLY A 517 8.07 19.17 -7.56
CA GLY A 517 9.26 18.32 -7.58
C GLY A 517 9.37 17.46 -8.84
N CYS A 518 8.25 16.87 -9.29
CA CYS A 518 8.26 15.86 -10.35
C CYS A 518 7.92 16.37 -11.76
N LYS A 519 7.41 17.59 -11.97
CA LYS A 519 7.02 18.09 -13.31
C LYS A 519 8.07 17.83 -14.40
N TYR A 520 9.34 18.11 -14.13
CA TYR A 520 10.42 17.91 -15.08
C TYR A 520 10.59 16.43 -15.46
N ASP A 521 10.56 15.52 -14.49
CA ASP A 521 10.72 14.08 -14.73
C ASP A 521 9.46 13.45 -15.32
N ALA A 522 8.27 13.95 -14.98
CA ALA A 522 7.00 13.55 -15.58
C ALA A 522 6.98 13.85 -17.09
N THR A 523 7.40 15.03 -17.52
CA THR A 523 7.53 15.36 -18.96
C THR A 523 8.70 14.61 -19.62
N ARG A 524 9.84 14.43 -18.94
CA ARG A 524 11.06 13.80 -19.48
C ARG A 524 10.95 12.28 -19.67
N LEU A 525 10.39 11.58 -18.68
CA LEU A 525 10.38 10.11 -18.60
C LEU A 525 9.00 9.52 -18.88
N CYS A 526 7.93 10.21 -18.47
CA CYS A 526 6.55 9.74 -18.55
C CYS A 526 5.71 10.47 -19.62
N HIS A 527 6.34 11.33 -20.42
CA HIS A 527 5.73 12.13 -21.50
C HIS A 527 4.53 13.02 -21.10
N ALA A 528 4.35 13.34 -19.82
CA ALA A 528 3.26 14.17 -19.34
C ALA A 528 3.36 15.62 -19.86
N ARG A 529 2.21 16.25 -20.16
CA ARG A 529 2.13 17.67 -20.55
C ARG A 529 2.86 18.61 -19.60
N ASN A 530 3.66 19.51 -20.18
CA ASN A 530 4.32 20.61 -19.46
C ASN A 530 3.32 21.70 -18.99
N ALA A 531 2.07 21.67 -19.46
CA ALA A 531 1.00 22.56 -19.01
C ALA A 531 0.25 21.96 -17.81
N TRP A 532 -0.07 22.82 -16.83
CA TRP A 532 -0.89 22.43 -15.66
C TRP A 532 -2.37 22.30 -16.08
N ALA A 533 -3.05 23.41 -16.36
CA ALA A 533 -4.40 23.43 -16.92
C ALA A 533 -4.45 23.13 -18.43
N ASN A 534 -5.63 22.76 -18.94
CA ASN A 534 -5.85 22.27 -20.31
C ASN A 534 -6.72 23.22 -21.16
N ASP A 535 -6.58 23.15 -22.49
CA ASP A 535 -7.17 24.11 -23.44
C ASP A 535 -8.53 23.69 -24.05
N GLY A 536 -9.11 22.57 -23.60
CA GLY A 536 -10.41 22.07 -24.07
C GLY A 536 -10.49 21.65 -25.54
N LYS A 537 -9.38 21.67 -26.29
CA LYS A 537 -9.33 21.47 -27.75
C LYS A 537 -8.95 20.06 -28.23
N GLN A 538 -8.70 19.11 -27.32
CA GLN A 538 -8.39 17.72 -27.65
C GLN A 538 -9.15 16.77 -26.71
N MET A 539 -9.78 15.74 -27.26
CA MET A 539 -9.95 14.49 -26.51
C MET A 539 -8.57 13.83 -26.43
N ASP A 540 -8.12 13.57 -25.22
CA ASP A 540 -6.71 13.30 -24.95
C ASP A 540 -6.52 11.99 -24.15
N PRO A 541 -5.46 11.20 -24.42
CA PRO A 541 -5.16 9.99 -23.64
C PRO A 541 -4.71 10.29 -22.20
N GLU A 542 -4.27 11.51 -21.87
CA GLU A 542 -3.77 11.89 -20.54
C GLU A 542 -4.89 12.11 -19.51
N ARG A 543 -5.63 11.04 -19.18
CA ARG A 543 -6.17 10.92 -17.81
C ARG A 543 -5.03 10.51 -16.87
N GLY A 544 -5.09 11.00 -15.63
CA GLY A 544 -4.00 10.96 -14.65
C GLY A 544 -3.27 9.62 -14.36
N PRO A 545 -3.92 8.43 -14.25
CA PRO A 545 -3.38 7.32 -13.45
C PRO A 545 -2.20 6.52 -14.06
N LEU A 546 -1.49 7.05 -15.05
CA LEU A 546 -0.24 6.46 -15.55
C LEU A 546 1.02 7.24 -15.15
N VAL A 547 0.91 8.53 -14.77
CA VAL A 547 2.09 9.35 -14.46
C VAL A 547 2.75 8.93 -13.16
N LEU A 548 2.00 8.78 -12.06
CA LEU A 548 2.56 8.35 -10.78
C LEU A 548 3.15 6.91 -10.84
N PRO A 549 2.45 5.88 -11.37
CA PRO A 549 3.04 4.56 -11.54
C PRO A 549 4.26 4.53 -12.48
N CYS A 550 4.34 5.45 -13.46
CA CYS A 550 5.54 5.62 -14.27
C CYS A 550 6.70 6.22 -13.46
N LEU A 551 6.48 7.34 -12.76
CA LEU A 551 7.50 7.96 -11.90
C LEU A 551 8.01 6.99 -10.84
N TYR A 552 7.13 6.22 -10.19
CA TYR A 552 7.51 5.23 -9.19
C TYR A 552 8.43 4.12 -9.75
N ARG A 553 8.16 3.61 -10.96
CA ARG A 553 9.06 2.68 -11.67
C ARG A 553 10.43 3.30 -12.00
N HIS A 554 10.49 4.61 -12.17
CA HIS A 554 11.73 5.36 -12.40
C HIS A 554 12.47 5.76 -11.11
N ALA A 555 11.82 5.71 -9.93
CA ALA A 555 12.48 6.03 -8.66
C ALA A 555 13.64 5.07 -8.33
N TYR A 556 13.51 3.80 -8.71
CA TYR A 556 14.47 2.73 -8.37
C TYR A 556 15.07 2.06 -9.62
N HIS A 557 15.08 2.75 -10.76
CA HIS A 557 15.58 2.18 -12.01
C HIS A 557 17.10 1.88 -11.95
N PRO A 558 17.57 0.68 -12.35
CA PRO A 558 18.97 0.27 -12.16
C PRO A 558 20.00 1.05 -12.99
N GLN A 559 19.54 1.83 -13.99
CA GLN A 559 20.41 2.71 -14.79
C GLN A 559 20.31 4.16 -14.29
N LYS A 560 21.41 4.71 -13.74
CA LYS A 560 21.51 6.04 -13.11
C LYS A 560 21.17 7.25 -14.00
N ASN A 561 21.06 7.06 -15.31
CA ASN A 561 20.63 8.10 -16.27
C ASN A 561 19.10 8.17 -16.42
N MET A 562 18.37 7.15 -15.97
CA MET A 562 16.91 7.01 -16.08
C MET A 562 16.21 7.05 -14.71
N THR A 563 16.92 7.48 -13.66
CA THR A 563 16.35 7.74 -12.33
C THR A 563 15.76 9.15 -12.24
N LEU A 564 14.87 9.33 -11.26
CA LEU A 564 14.32 10.64 -10.86
C LEU A 564 15.40 11.56 -10.25
N ARG A 565 15.09 12.86 -10.18
CA ARG A 565 15.75 13.82 -9.28
C ARG A 565 15.46 13.49 -7.81
N THR A 566 16.33 13.92 -6.90
CA THR A 566 16.16 13.75 -5.44
C THR A 566 14.84 14.35 -4.94
N GLU A 567 14.57 15.60 -5.30
CA GLU A 567 13.33 16.32 -4.96
C GLU A 567 12.07 15.52 -5.37
N CYS A 568 12.04 15.00 -6.60
CA CYS A 568 10.93 14.17 -7.07
C CYS A 568 10.87 12.82 -6.34
N LEU A 569 12.01 12.18 -6.07
CA LEU A 569 12.08 10.88 -5.39
C LEU A 569 11.60 10.97 -3.93
N GLU A 570 11.87 12.07 -3.24
CA GLU A 570 11.39 12.36 -1.89
C GLU A 570 9.87 12.58 -1.88
N GLU A 571 9.33 13.36 -2.81
CA GLU A 571 7.89 13.56 -2.97
C GLU A 571 7.14 12.27 -3.35
N ILE A 572 7.72 11.45 -4.24
CA ILE A 572 7.18 10.12 -4.58
C ILE A 572 7.12 9.22 -3.33
N ARG A 573 8.13 9.27 -2.45
CA ARG A 573 8.12 8.54 -1.18
C ARG A 573 7.04 9.05 -0.23
N ARG A 574 6.91 10.37 -0.03
CA ARG A 574 5.82 10.96 0.78
C ARG A 574 4.45 10.48 0.28
N VAL A 575 4.18 10.65 -1.01
CA VAL A 575 2.88 10.39 -1.62
C VAL A 575 2.54 8.90 -1.60
N MET A 576 3.49 8.00 -1.88
CA MET A 576 3.23 6.55 -1.81
C MET A 576 2.95 6.10 -0.37
N ARG A 577 3.66 6.63 0.64
CA ARG A 577 3.35 6.36 2.07
C ARG A 577 1.97 6.88 2.47
N GLN A 578 1.61 8.10 2.08
CA GLN A 578 0.30 8.70 2.41
C GLN A 578 -0.87 7.93 1.76
N ARG A 579 -0.67 7.38 0.56
CA ARG A 579 -1.67 6.51 -0.12
C ARG A 579 -1.75 5.10 0.47
N ALA A 580 -0.64 4.55 0.96
CA ALA A 580 -0.62 3.21 1.55
C ALA A 580 -1.57 3.05 2.75
N VAL A 581 -1.92 4.16 3.41
CA VAL A 581 -2.80 4.26 4.59
C VAL A 581 -4.23 3.75 4.35
N ASN A 582 -4.80 3.99 3.16
CA ASN A 582 -6.21 3.73 2.86
C ASN A 582 -6.38 3.34 1.37
N VAL A 583 -7.23 2.35 1.07
CA VAL A 583 -7.39 1.81 -0.29
C VAL A 583 -8.13 2.76 -1.23
N ASP A 584 -8.99 3.67 -0.73
CA ASP A 584 -9.62 4.72 -1.55
C ASP A 584 -8.58 5.61 -2.25
N LEU A 585 -7.37 5.73 -1.70
CA LEU A 585 -6.26 6.53 -2.21
C LEU A 585 -5.36 5.76 -3.21
N GLN A 586 -5.67 4.49 -3.48
CA GLN A 586 -4.96 3.58 -4.37
C GLN A 586 -5.90 3.13 -5.52
N PRO A 587 -6.10 3.96 -6.56
CA PRO A 587 -7.05 3.65 -7.64
C PRO A 587 -6.77 2.33 -8.36
N GLU A 588 -5.49 1.91 -8.42
CA GLU A 588 -5.04 0.63 -8.98
C GLU A 588 -5.62 -0.60 -8.25
N ILE A 589 -6.02 -0.43 -6.98
CA ILE A 589 -6.67 -1.46 -6.16
C ILE A 589 -8.18 -1.18 -6.05
N GLU A 590 -8.58 0.06 -5.73
CA GLU A 590 -9.98 0.43 -5.49
C GLU A 590 -10.90 0.11 -6.67
N GLU A 591 -10.55 0.58 -7.88
CA GLU A 591 -11.39 0.38 -9.08
C GLU A 591 -11.50 -1.11 -9.46
N VAL A 592 -10.46 -1.90 -9.17
CA VAL A 592 -10.32 -3.31 -9.57
C VAL A 592 -10.94 -4.27 -8.54
N CYS A 593 -10.86 -3.94 -7.25
CA CYS A 593 -11.30 -4.76 -6.12
C CYS A 593 -12.64 -4.31 -5.50
N LEU A 594 -13.32 -3.31 -6.09
CA LEU A 594 -14.54 -2.70 -5.56
C LEU A 594 -15.63 -3.74 -5.16
N ASN A 595 -15.81 -4.81 -5.93
CA ASN A 595 -16.78 -5.86 -5.58
C ASN A 595 -16.35 -6.62 -4.32
N GLU A 596 -15.08 -7.03 -4.27
CA GLU A 596 -14.46 -7.80 -3.19
C GLU A 596 -14.38 -7.00 -1.87
N LEU A 597 -14.06 -5.71 -1.95
CA LEU A 597 -14.11 -4.76 -0.83
C LEU A 597 -15.53 -4.62 -0.25
N ALA A 598 -16.56 -4.76 -1.08
CA ALA A 598 -17.96 -4.74 -0.66
C ALA A 598 -18.48 -6.11 -0.16
N SER A 599 -17.91 -7.23 -0.61
CA SER A 599 -18.38 -8.59 -0.26
C SER A 599 -17.61 -9.26 0.87
N PHE A 600 -16.34 -8.92 1.09
CA PHE A 600 -15.47 -9.59 2.07
C PHE A 600 -14.96 -8.66 3.18
N CYS A 601 -14.89 -7.35 2.93
CA CYS A 601 -14.18 -6.40 3.79
C CYS A 601 -15.05 -5.22 4.25
N TYR A 602 -16.38 -5.35 4.22
CA TYR A 602 -17.31 -4.23 4.47
C TYR A 602 -17.22 -3.63 5.88
N ASP A 603 -16.74 -4.41 6.85
CA ASP A 603 -16.51 -4.04 8.25
C ASP A 603 -15.04 -3.63 8.53
N LYS A 604 -14.18 -3.69 7.50
CA LYS A 604 -12.78 -3.29 7.55
C LYS A 604 -12.61 -1.98 6.79
N THR A 605 -12.42 -0.92 7.57
CA THR A 605 -12.39 0.48 7.12
C THR A 605 -11.33 1.31 7.82
N ALA A 606 -10.70 0.80 8.89
CA ALA A 606 -9.62 1.52 9.56
C ALA A 606 -8.28 1.40 8.79
N LYS A 607 -7.34 2.29 9.12
CA LYS A 607 -5.99 2.43 8.53
C LYS A 607 -5.34 1.08 8.20
N GLY A 608 -5.25 0.77 6.91
CA GLY A 608 -4.64 -0.44 6.36
C GLY A 608 -5.42 -1.76 6.51
N GLU A 609 -6.51 -1.81 7.28
CA GLU A 609 -7.30 -3.05 7.44
C GLU A 609 -7.93 -3.54 6.13
N GLU A 610 -8.24 -2.61 5.23
CA GLU A 610 -8.84 -2.87 3.92
C GLU A 610 -7.91 -3.73 3.05
N ILE A 611 -6.62 -3.36 2.99
CA ILE A 611 -5.62 -4.10 2.21
C ILE A 611 -5.21 -5.39 2.92
N LEU A 612 -5.14 -5.41 4.26
CA LEU A 612 -4.98 -6.67 5.02
C LEU A 612 -6.11 -7.65 4.72
N CYS A 613 -7.37 -7.20 4.73
CA CYS A 613 -8.52 -8.06 4.43
C CYS A 613 -8.49 -8.63 3.01
N LEU A 614 -8.03 -7.85 2.02
CA LEU A 614 -7.78 -8.35 0.66
C LEU A 614 -6.61 -9.35 0.62
N GLN A 615 -5.49 -9.07 1.31
CA GLN A 615 -4.35 -9.97 1.43
C GLN A 615 -4.71 -11.29 2.15
N ASP A 616 -5.61 -11.23 3.14
CA ASP A 616 -6.15 -12.39 3.82
C ASP A 616 -7.01 -13.24 2.89
N ASN A 617 -7.88 -12.60 2.10
CA ASN A 617 -8.78 -13.26 1.15
C ASN A 617 -8.15 -13.48 -0.24
N LEU A 618 -6.83 -13.32 -0.42
CA LEU A 618 -6.13 -13.33 -1.72
C LEU A 618 -6.48 -14.51 -2.65
N ASP A 619 -6.79 -15.69 -2.12
CA ASP A 619 -7.17 -16.88 -2.90
C ASP A 619 -8.66 -16.96 -3.29
N ARG A 620 -9.47 -16.01 -2.81
CA ARG A 620 -10.91 -15.84 -3.10
C ARG A 620 -11.19 -14.63 -4.01
N LEU A 621 -10.21 -13.75 -4.22
CA LEU A 621 -10.34 -12.57 -5.09
C LEU A 621 -10.39 -12.96 -6.58
N ASN A 622 -11.04 -12.12 -7.40
CA ASN A 622 -10.99 -12.26 -8.85
C ASN A 622 -9.56 -12.05 -9.37
N ARG A 623 -9.23 -12.62 -10.53
CA ARG A 623 -7.89 -12.60 -11.15
C ARG A 623 -7.25 -11.21 -11.20
N ASN A 624 -8.02 -10.19 -11.56
CA ASN A 624 -7.49 -8.82 -11.70
C ASN A 624 -7.19 -8.21 -10.33
N CYS A 625 -8.10 -8.34 -9.36
CA CYS A 625 -7.91 -7.87 -7.99
C CYS A 625 -6.74 -8.61 -7.31
N LYS A 626 -6.65 -9.95 -7.49
CA LYS A 626 -5.52 -10.77 -7.01
C LYS A 626 -4.17 -10.30 -7.59
N LEU A 627 -4.13 -9.82 -8.84
CA LEU A 627 -2.91 -9.28 -9.44
C LEU A 627 -2.57 -7.88 -8.91
N ALA A 628 -3.55 -7.00 -8.73
CA ALA A 628 -3.33 -5.66 -8.15
C ALA A 628 -2.82 -5.75 -6.70
N VAL A 629 -3.55 -6.47 -5.84
CA VAL A 629 -3.16 -6.73 -4.45
C VAL A 629 -1.84 -7.51 -4.38
N GLY A 630 -1.62 -8.47 -5.28
CA GLY A 630 -0.37 -9.22 -5.35
C GLY A 630 0.84 -8.35 -5.67
N ASN A 631 0.73 -7.46 -6.66
CA ASN A 631 1.81 -6.53 -7.01
C ASN A 631 2.10 -5.57 -5.84
N PHE A 632 1.07 -4.97 -5.23
CA PHE A 632 1.27 -4.08 -4.09
C PHE A 632 1.85 -4.79 -2.86
N THR A 633 1.48 -6.06 -2.64
CA THR A 633 2.10 -6.90 -1.58
C THR A 633 3.56 -7.24 -1.88
N GLU A 634 3.96 -7.35 -3.15
CA GLU A 634 5.36 -7.47 -3.56
C GLU A 634 6.13 -6.16 -3.33
N GLU A 635 5.53 -5.00 -3.61
CA GLU A 635 6.10 -3.68 -3.33
C GLU A 635 6.24 -3.40 -1.81
N GLN A 636 5.26 -3.82 -1.00
CA GLN A 636 5.35 -3.82 0.47
C GLN A 636 6.41 -4.78 1.02
N ALA A 637 6.72 -5.86 0.31
CA ALA A 637 7.79 -6.80 0.68
C ALA A 637 9.19 -6.30 0.27
N GLU A 638 9.28 -5.37 -0.68
CA GLU A 638 10.49 -4.62 -1.02
C GLU A 638 10.71 -3.42 -0.08
N ARG A 639 9.61 -2.74 0.32
CA ARG A 639 9.63 -1.46 1.04
C ARG A 639 8.64 -1.45 2.20
N VAL A 640 9.15 -1.65 3.42
CA VAL A 640 8.33 -1.72 4.65
C VAL A 640 7.55 -0.42 4.90
N GLU A 641 8.09 0.72 4.46
CA GLU A 641 7.43 2.03 4.47
C GLU A 641 6.04 2.05 3.78
N LEU A 642 5.77 1.12 2.85
CA LEU A 642 4.48 0.99 2.16
C LEU A 642 3.49 0.07 2.89
N ASN A 643 3.90 -0.58 3.98
CA ASN A 643 3.00 -1.29 4.88
C ASN A 643 2.67 -0.37 6.06
N PRO A 644 1.46 0.24 6.11
CA PRO A 644 1.15 1.24 7.14
C PRO A 644 1.03 0.62 8.54
N ILE A 645 0.67 -0.66 8.65
CA ILE A 645 0.58 -1.36 9.94
C ILE A 645 1.98 -1.60 10.50
N ILE A 646 2.90 -2.17 9.72
CA ILE A 646 4.28 -2.42 10.18
C ILE A 646 4.99 -1.09 10.42
N SER A 647 4.87 -0.11 9.52
CA SER A 647 5.49 1.21 9.69
C SER A 647 5.01 1.92 10.97
N THR A 648 3.71 1.84 11.30
CA THR A 648 3.18 2.47 12.52
C THR A 648 3.51 1.65 13.79
N ALA A 649 3.47 0.32 13.71
CA ALA A 649 3.66 -0.55 14.87
C ALA A 649 5.14 -0.77 15.23
N CYS A 650 6.05 -0.78 14.25
CA CYS A 650 7.47 -1.09 14.43
C CYS A 650 8.39 0.13 14.39
N GLN A 651 7.90 1.36 14.27
CA GLN A 651 8.74 2.57 14.10
C GLN A 651 9.93 2.63 15.07
N HIS A 652 9.67 2.54 16.38
CA HIS A 652 10.70 2.57 17.42
C HIS A 652 11.70 1.39 17.35
N ILE A 653 11.27 0.24 16.83
CA ILE A 653 12.14 -0.93 16.62
C ILE A 653 13.02 -0.72 15.38
N MET A 654 12.48 -0.15 14.30
CA MET A 654 13.21 0.22 13.08
C MET A 654 14.28 1.28 13.39
N GLU A 655 13.94 2.30 14.16
CA GLU A 655 14.86 3.35 14.62
C GLU A 655 15.97 2.80 15.53
N ARG A 656 15.70 1.77 16.34
CA ARG A 656 16.64 1.22 17.32
C ARG A 656 17.58 0.13 16.78
N HIS A 657 17.07 -0.81 16.01
CA HIS A 657 17.82 -2.00 15.56
C HIS A 657 18.18 -1.93 14.07
N CYS A 658 17.41 -1.20 13.26
CA CYS A 658 17.56 -1.14 11.81
C CYS A 658 18.01 0.25 11.31
N GLU A 659 18.63 1.05 12.19
CA GLU A 659 18.97 2.47 11.97
C GLU A 659 19.86 2.69 10.72
N GLU A 660 20.80 1.78 10.43
CA GLU A 660 21.65 1.86 9.23
C GLU A 660 20.82 1.81 7.94
N ILE A 661 19.77 0.98 7.90
CA ILE A 661 18.90 0.82 6.73
C ILE A 661 18.09 2.10 6.48
N LEU A 662 17.61 2.74 7.55
CA LEU A 662 16.97 4.06 7.49
C LEU A 662 17.95 5.12 6.95
N LYS A 663 19.20 5.14 7.42
CA LYS A 663 20.23 6.10 7.02
C LYS A 663 20.66 5.97 5.56
N TYR A 664 20.80 4.74 5.03
CA TYR A 664 21.19 4.53 3.64
C TYR A 664 20.01 4.61 2.65
N GLY A 665 18.76 4.64 3.14
CA GLY A 665 17.58 4.96 2.34
C GLY A 665 17.30 3.97 1.19
N LYS A 666 17.80 2.75 1.30
CA LYS A 666 17.63 1.63 0.35
C LYS A 666 17.12 0.42 1.11
N ASP A 667 15.81 0.36 1.32
CA ASP A 667 15.15 -0.90 1.61
C ASP A 667 15.04 -1.69 0.29
N GLU A 668 15.77 -2.81 0.17
CA GLU A 668 15.60 -3.81 -0.89
C GLU A 668 15.15 -5.13 -0.23
N GLY A 669 14.14 -5.02 0.64
CA GLY A 669 13.69 -6.06 1.57
C GLY A 669 14.59 -6.25 2.80
N ASP A 670 15.55 -5.34 3.03
CA ASP A 670 16.49 -5.37 4.15
C ASP A 670 15.81 -5.08 5.49
N MET A 671 14.89 -4.11 5.51
CA MET A 671 14.17 -3.72 6.73
C MET A 671 13.30 -4.87 7.25
N MET A 672 12.66 -5.62 6.33
CA MET A 672 11.87 -6.80 6.67
C MET A 672 12.74 -7.95 7.21
N GLU A 673 13.93 -8.16 6.67
CA GLU A 673 14.86 -9.19 7.19
C GLU A 673 15.39 -8.80 8.58
N CYS A 674 15.72 -7.52 8.80
CA CYS A 674 16.10 -6.97 10.11
C CYS A 674 14.99 -7.16 11.17
N LEU A 675 13.74 -6.77 10.85
CA LEU A 675 12.60 -6.95 11.75
C LEU A 675 12.32 -8.43 12.07
N ILE A 676 12.54 -9.34 11.11
CA ILE A 676 12.36 -10.79 11.33
C ILE A 676 13.50 -11.40 12.16
N GLU A 677 14.74 -10.91 12.07
CA GLU A 677 15.83 -11.37 12.97
C GLU A 677 15.59 -10.92 14.42
N HIS A 678 15.13 -9.68 14.62
CA HIS A 678 14.98 -9.08 15.96
C HIS A 678 13.63 -9.31 16.65
N LYS A 679 12.58 -9.84 15.98
CA LYS A 679 11.23 -10.00 16.55
C LYS A 679 11.12 -10.81 17.86
N ASN A 680 12.14 -11.59 18.22
CA ASN A 680 12.19 -12.39 19.45
C ASN A 680 13.13 -11.83 20.53
N ASP A 681 13.82 -10.72 20.27
CA ASP A 681 14.59 -10.02 21.30
C ASP A 681 13.66 -9.37 22.35
N LEU A 682 14.20 -9.12 23.55
CA LEU A 682 13.40 -8.83 24.75
C LEU A 682 12.57 -7.54 24.67
N ASP A 683 13.05 -6.52 23.94
CA ASP A 683 12.32 -5.27 23.75
C ASP A 683 11.24 -5.40 22.66
N VAL A 684 11.52 -6.05 21.52
CA VAL A 684 10.47 -6.33 20.52
C VAL A 684 9.38 -7.26 21.07
N ARG A 685 9.73 -8.19 21.97
CA ARG A 685 8.75 -9.00 22.71
C ARG A 685 7.90 -8.21 23.72
N SER A 686 8.33 -7.01 24.13
CA SER A 686 7.50 -6.11 24.92
C SER A 686 6.53 -5.30 24.05
N ASP A 687 6.90 -4.99 22.80
CA ASP A 687 5.99 -4.44 21.80
C ASP A 687 5.27 -5.57 21.01
N TYR A 688 4.24 -6.11 21.65
CA TYR A 688 3.39 -7.14 21.05
C TYR A 688 2.74 -6.71 19.72
N LYS A 689 2.62 -5.40 19.44
CA LYS A 689 2.01 -4.90 18.19
C LYS A 689 2.98 -5.02 17.03
N CYS A 690 4.23 -4.58 17.21
CA CYS A 690 5.26 -4.78 16.20
C CYS A 690 5.45 -6.27 15.90
N LYS A 691 5.59 -7.11 16.95
CA LYS A 691 5.74 -8.55 16.77
C LYS A 691 4.56 -9.16 15.99
N ALA A 692 3.32 -8.86 16.38
CA ALA A 692 2.14 -9.40 15.71
C ALA A 692 2.03 -8.95 14.24
N ALA A 693 2.40 -7.70 13.92
CA ALA A 693 2.41 -7.19 12.56
C ALA A 693 3.43 -7.92 11.66
N VAL A 694 4.64 -8.18 12.18
CA VAL A 694 5.69 -8.94 11.47
C VAL A 694 5.27 -10.40 11.28
N GLU A 695 4.75 -11.07 12.31
CA GLU A 695 4.32 -12.47 12.20
C GLU A 695 3.11 -12.64 11.26
N HIS A 696 2.15 -11.71 11.28
CA HIS A 696 1.03 -11.69 10.33
C HIS A 696 1.52 -11.51 8.88
N PHE A 697 2.51 -10.64 8.64
CA PHE A 697 3.11 -10.51 7.31
C PHE A 697 3.90 -11.76 6.89
N GLN A 698 4.59 -12.43 7.82
CA GLN A 698 5.20 -13.74 7.55
C GLN A 698 4.14 -14.77 7.12
N LEU A 699 2.94 -14.78 7.71
CA LEU A 699 1.82 -15.64 7.29
C LEU A 699 1.29 -15.26 5.89
N ILE A 700 1.10 -13.97 5.59
CA ILE A 700 0.72 -13.51 4.24
C ILE A 700 1.75 -13.98 3.20
N SER A 701 3.05 -13.93 3.54
CA SER A 701 4.13 -14.34 2.64
C SER A 701 4.04 -15.80 2.18
N LEU A 702 3.37 -16.68 2.94
CA LEU A 702 3.24 -18.10 2.60
C LEU A 702 2.43 -18.32 1.30
N LYS A 703 1.51 -17.41 0.99
CA LYS A 703 0.58 -17.53 -0.15
C LYS A 703 1.29 -17.43 -1.51
N ASN A 704 2.40 -16.69 -1.59
CA ASN A 704 3.19 -16.55 -2.81
C ASN A 704 4.66 -16.21 -2.48
N TYR A 705 5.61 -16.96 -3.03
CA TYR A 705 7.04 -16.75 -2.79
C TYR A 705 7.58 -15.38 -3.25
N HIS A 706 6.82 -14.67 -4.10
CA HIS A 706 7.10 -13.29 -4.50
C HIS A 706 7.05 -12.30 -3.32
N PHE A 707 6.24 -12.55 -2.30
CA PHE A 707 6.06 -11.68 -1.11
C PHE A 707 7.22 -11.80 -0.10
N THR A 708 8.43 -12.04 -0.59
CA THR A 708 9.68 -12.11 0.19
C THR A 708 10.80 -11.75 -0.77
N TYR A 709 11.07 -10.45 -0.91
CA TYR A 709 11.85 -9.87 -2.01
C TYR A 709 13.20 -10.56 -2.24
N LYS A 710 14.00 -10.72 -1.18
CA LYS A 710 15.32 -11.38 -1.26
C LYS A 710 15.25 -12.86 -1.68
N PHE A 711 14.25 -13.60 -1.20
CA PHE A 711 14.03 -14.99 -1.61
C PHE A 711 13.59 -15.09 -3.08
N LYS A 712 12.68 -14.20 -3.50
CA LYS A 712 12.22 -14.05 -4.87
C LYS A 712 13.41 -13.77 -5.80
N GLU A 713 14.16 -12.68 -5.64
CA GLU A 713 15.22 -12.33 -6.60
C GLU A 713 16.35 -13.38 -6.62
N ALA A 714 16.77 -13.93 -5.47
CA ALA A 714 17.77 -14.99 -5.44
C ALA A 714 17.31 -16.30 -6.11
N CYS A 715 16.05 -16.72 -5.92
CA CYS A 715 15.58 -18.04 -6.36
C CYS A 715 14.77 -18.06 -7.67
N ARG A 716 14.23 -16.93 -8.15
CA ARG A 716 13.36 -16.83 -9.35
C ARG A 716 13.87 -17.56 -10.60
N PRO A 717 15.17 -17.55 -10.95
CA PRO A 717 15.70 -18.35 -12.06
C PRO A 717 15.59 -19.87 -11.81
N SER A 718 15.81 -20.30 -10.57
CA SER A 718 15.73 -21.71 -10.14
C SER A 718 14.28 -22.19 -10.11
N VAL A 719 13.36 -21.40 -9.55
CA VAL A 719 11.93 -21.71 -9.48
C VAL A 719 11.35 -21.91 -10.88
N LYS A 720 11.60 -20.97 -11.81
CA LYS A 720 11.11 -21.05 -13.19
C LYS A 720 11.64 -22.28 -13.95
N ARG A 721 12.84 -22.77 -13.61
CA ARG A 721 13.47 -23.93 -14.28
C ARG A 721 13.08 -25.28 -13.69
N TRP A 722 13.00 -25.37 -12.36
CA TRP A 722 12.88 -26.65 -11.65
C TRP A 722 11.54 -26.85 -10.93
N CYS A 723 10.84 -25.78 -10.55
CA CYS A 723 9.60 -25.82 -9.78
C CYS A 723 8.40 -25.16 -10.50
N PRO A 724 8.16 -25.36 -11.82
CA PRO A 724 7.16 -24.60 -12.59
C PRO A 724 5.69 -24.95 -12.26
N ARG A 725 5.45 -25.91 -11.36
CA ARG A 725 4.10 -26.27 -10.86
C ARG A 725 3.77 -25.67 -9.49
N SER A 726 4.79 -25.27 -8.72
CA SER A 726 4.63 -24.70 -7.38
C SER A 726 4.03 -23.29 -7.46
N LYS A 727 2.98 -23.03 -6.67
CA LYS A 727 2.28 -21.74 -6.60
C LYS A 727 2.53 -21.03 -5.27
N THR A 728 2.41 -21.75 -4.15
CA THR A 728 2.65 -21.20 -2.82
C THR A 728 4.14 -21.16 -2.46
N LYS A 729 4.50 -20.35 -1.46
CA LYS A 729 5.88 -20.28 -0.95
C LYS A 729 6.33 -21.62 -0.37
N ALA A 730 5.43 -22.34 0.31
CA ALA A 730 5.71 -23.67 0.87
C ALA A 730 6.01 -24.72 -0.22
N GLU A 731 5.22 -24.78 -1.29
CA GLU A 731 5.49 -25.67 -2.45
C GLU A 731 6.81 -25.36 -3.16
N VAL A 732 7.25 -24.09 -3.16
CA VAL A 732 8.54 -23.68 -3.71
C VAL A 732 9.68 -24.12 -2.77
N ILE A 733 9.54 -23.94 -1.46
CA ILE A 733 10.52 -24.36 -0.46
C ILE A 733 10.68 -25.89 -0.43
N GLU A 734 9.59 -26.66 -0.49
CA GLU A 734 9.67 -28.13 -0.55
C GLU A 734 10.37 -28.60 -1.84
N CYS A 735 10.00 -28.03 -3.00
CA CYS A 735 10.62 -28.38 -4.28
C CYS A 735 12.14 -28.06 -4.31
N LEU A 736 12.53 -26.84 -3.90
CA LEU A 736 13.93 -26.44 -3.89
C LEU A 736 14.75 -27.19 -2.82
N SER A 737 14.21 -27.40 -1.61
CA SER A 737 14.93 -28.12 -0.54
C SER A 737 15.12 -29.60 -0.88
N THR A 738 14.11 -30.26 -1.46
CA THR A 738 14.24 -31.62 -1.99
C THR A 738 15.35 -31.68 -3.04
N ARG A 739 15.42 -30.71 -3.95
CA ARG A 739 16.47 -30.69 -4.98
C ARG A 739 17.87 -30.41 -4.42
N VAL A 740 18.01 -29.53 -3.43
CA VAL A 740 19.29 -29.34 -2.73
C VAL A 740 19.73 -30.63 -2.02
N GLN A 741 18.80 -31.36 -1.37
CA GLN A 741 19.12 -32.66 -0.78
C GLN A 741 19.56 -33.68 -1.82
N GLU A 742 18.90 -33.78 -2.98
CA GLU A 742 19.34 -34.68 -4.05
C GLU A 742 20.77 -34.39 -4.52
N ASP A 743 21.11 -33.11 -4.71
CA ASP A 743 22.43 -32.69 -5.20
C ASP A 743 23.54 -33.04 -4.18
N ILE A 744 23.28 -32.83 -2.87
CA ILE A 744 24.18 -33.19 -1.76
C ILE A 744 24.35 -34.72 -1.68
N MET A 745 23.25 -35.47 -1.67
CA MET A 745 23.25 -36.93 -1.47
C MET A 745 23.94 -37.71 -2.60
N LYS A 746 24.18 -37.06 -3.75
CA LYS A 746 24.85 -37.64 -4.93
C LYS A 746 26.28 -37.12 -5.12
N ASP A 747 26.77 -36.26 -4.21
CA ASP A 747 28.04 -35.52 -4.32
C ASP A 747 28.21 -34.81 -5.69
N THR A 748 27.12 -34.18 -6.14
CA THR A 748 27.04 -33.50 -7.45
C THR A 748 27.09 -31.98 -7.31
N GLN A 749 27.63 -31.32 -8.35
CA GLN A 749 27.63 -29.85 -8.43
C GLN A 749 26.20 -29.29 -8.28
N HIS A 750 25.98 -28.46 -7.26
CA HIS A 750 24.67 -27.92 -6.94
C HIS A 750 24.04 -27.12 -8.11
N HIS A 751 22.83 -27.50 -8.51
CA HIS A 751 22.06 -26.87 -9.58
C HIS A 751 21.41 -25.53 -9.18
N ILE A 752 21.36 -25.24 -7.87
CA ILE A 752 20.72 -24.06 -7.29
C ILE A 752 21.82 -23.09 -6.78
N PRO A 753 21.83 -21.79 -7.19
CA PRO A 753 22.87 -20.82 -6.82
C PRO A 753 23.06 -20.62 -5.31
N LYS A 754 24.28 -20.21 -4.89
CA LYS A 754 24.64 -20.03 -3.46
C LYS A 754 23.67 -19.09 -2.73
N GLU A 755 23.33 -17.95 -3.33
CA GLU A 755 22.39 -16.96 -2.78
C GLU A 755 21.00 -17.58 -2.54
N CYS A 756 20.45 -18.29 -3.53
CA CYS A 756 19.19 -19.01 -3.36
C CYS A 756 19.28 -20.08 -2.27
N ARG A 757 20.40 -20.83 -2.16
CA ARG A 757 20.58 -21.80 -1.06
C ARG A 757 20.65 -21.11 0.31
N GLN A 758 21.24 -19.92 0.41
CA GLN A 758 21.29 -19.13 1.65
C GLN A 758 19.90 -18.59 2.04
N GLN A 759 19.17 -17.99 1.10
CA GLN A 759 17.80 -17.53 1.34
C GLN A 759 16.84 -18.69 1.62
N LEU A 760 17.00 -19.86 0.98
CA LEU A 760 16.26 -21.08 1.29
C LEU A 760 16.51 -21.59 2.71
N LYS A 761 17.76 -21.58 3.19
CA LYS A 761 18.09 -21.88 4.61
C LYS A 761 17.37 -20.91 5.55
N ALA A 762 17.36 -19.62 5.25
CA ALA A 762 16.68 -18.61 6.07
C ALA A 762 15.16 -18.86 6.14
N GLN A 763 14.51 -19.22 5.02
CA GLN A 763 13.08 -19.59 5.04
C GLN A 763 12.85 -20.89 5.82
N LEU A 764 13.68 -21.92 5.64
CA LEU A 764 13.58 -23.18 6.39
C LEU A 764 13.76 -22.97 7.91
N TYR A 765 14.69 -22.12 8.33
CA TYR A 765 14.89 -21.76 9.74
C TYR A 765 13.62 -21.13 10.36
N GLN A 766 12.96 -20.22 9.64
CA GLN A 766 11.65 -19.67 10.05
C GLN A 766 10.58 -20.78 10.15
N GLN A 767 10.58 -21.76 9.23
CA GLN A 767 9.69 -22.93 9.30
C GLN A 767 9.97 -23.90 10.46
N ARG A 768 11.12 -23.79 11.16
CA ARG A 768 11.39 -24.53 12.41
C ARG A 768 11.10 -23.69 13.65
N GLU A 769 11.20 -22.36 13.57
CA GLU A 769 10.74 -21.45 14.63
C GLU A 769 9.25 -21.60 14.95
N ASN A 770 8.38 -21.62 13.94
CA ASN A 770 6.93 -21.68 14.14
C ASN A 770 6.26 -22.57 13.09
N ILE A 771 5.48 -23.56 13.57
CA ILE A 771 4.73 -24.49 12.72
C ILE A 771 3.71 -23.80 11.81
N GLN A 772 3.22 -22.61 12.17
CA GLN A 772 2.33 -21.82 11.29
C GLN A 772 3.02 -21.35 10.00
N PHE A 773 4.36 -21.30 9.96
CA PHE A 773 5.12 -20.99 8.74
C PHE A 773 5.39 -22.24 7.87
N ASP A 774 5.14 -23.45 8.37
CA ASP A 774 5.14 -24.72 7.62
C ASP A 774 3.71 -25.24 7.47
N PRO A 775 2.90 -24.69 6.55
CA PRO A 775 1.50 -25.08 6.39
C PRO A 775 1.33 -26.53 5.93
N ILE A 776 2.39 -27.16 5.40
CA ILE A 776 2.37 -28.58 5.01
C ILE A 776 2.44 -29.45 6.27
N LEU A 777 3.42 -29.18 7.15
CA LEU A 777 3.51 -29.84 8.46
C LEU A 777 2.27 -29.57 9.32
N GLN A 778 1.83 -28.31 9.40
CA GLN A 778 0.65 -27.93 10.17
C GLN A 778 -0.61 -28.67 9.71
N ALA A 779 -0.84 -28.77 8.40
CA ALA A 779 -2.00 -29.47 7.85
C ALA A 779 -1.98 -30.98 8.17
N GLN A 780 -0.82 -31.65 8.04
CA GLN A 780 -0.73 -33.09 8.34
C GLN A 780 -0.80 -33.38 9.85
N CYS A 781 -0.30 -32.49 10.70
CA CYS A 781 -0.25 -32.67 12.16
C CYS A 781 -1.41 -32.02 12.94
N THR A 782 -2.40 -31.41 12.28
CA THR A 782 -3.48 -30.63 12.95
C THR A 782 -4.23 -31.40 14.04
N ASN A 783 -4.40 -32.72 13.88
CA ASN A 783 -5.07 -33.55 14.89
C ASN A 783 -4.12 -33.90 16.04
N ASP A 784 -2.90 -34.34 15.73
CA ASP A 784 -1.88 -34.69 16.71
C ASP A 784 -1.52 -33.51 17.63
N ILE A 785 -1.43 -32.29 17.08
CA ILE A 785 -1.18 -31.07 17.86
C ILE A 785 -2.31 -30.84 18.88
N LYS A 786 -3.58 -31.03 18.49
CA LYS A 786 -4.73 -30.89 19.39
C LYS A 786 -4.84 -32.00 20.44
N GLN A 787 -4.24 -33.16 20.19
CA GLN A 787 -4.29 -34.30 21.10
C GLN A 787 -3.12 -34.32 22.09
N TYR A 788 -1.90 -33.96 21.66
CA TYR A 788 -0.68 -34.11 22.45
C TYR A 788 0.02 -32.78 22.82
N CYS A 789 -0.25 -31.69 22.10
CA CYS A 789 0.48 -30.43 22.22
C CYS A 789 -0.42 -29.20 22.47
N TYR A 790 -1.66 -29.42 22.94
CA TYR A 790 -2.72 -28.41 22.97
C TYR A 790 -2.48 -27.21 23.92
N ASN A 791 -1.60 -27.36 24.91
CA ASN A 791 -1.24 -26.30 25.87
C ASN A 791 -0.02 -25.46 25.44
N LEU A 792 0.53 -25.66 24.24
CA LEU A 792 1.75 -24.99 23.79
C LEU A 792 1.47 -23.88 22.79
N GLU A 793 2.17 -22.75 22.94
CA GLU A 793 2.05 -21.63 22.01
C GLU A 793 2.77 -21.93 20.68
N PRO A 794 2.22 -21.47 19.54
CA PRO A 794 2.86 -21.60 18.24
C PRO A 794 4.05 -20.62 18.13
N GLY A 795 5.24 -21.07 18.55
CA GLY A 795 6.50 -20.33 18.41
C GLY A 795 7.66 -21.03 19.11
N ASN A 796 8.87 -20.47 18.97
CA ASN A 796 10.11 -20.98 19.58
C ASN A 796 10.35 -22.50 19.41
N SER A 797 9.87 -23.09 18.30
CA SER A 797 9.89 -24.53 17.99
C SER A 797 9.17 -25.44 19.01
N GLN A 798 8.35 -24.90 19.93
CA GLN A 798 7.75 -25.68 21.02
C GLN A 798 6.87 -26.84 20.52
N ILE A 799 6.00 -26.57 19.54
CA ILE A 799 5.10 -27.59 18.97
C ILE A 799 5.92 -28.65 18.19
N LEU A 800 6.99 -28.26 17.49
CA LEU A 800 7.85 -29.20 16.75
C LEU A 800 8.60 -30.16 17.69
N GLU A 801 9.14 -29.65 18.80
CA GLU A 801 9.77 -30.49 19.84
C GLU A 801 8.73 -31.38 20.56
N CYS A 802 7.52 -30.88 20.79
CA CYS A 802 6.43 -31.67 21.39
C CYS A 802 5.99 -32.84 20.50
N LEU A 803 5.87 -32.62 19.19
CA LEU A 803 5.57 -33.69 18.22
C LEU A 803 6.72 -34.70 18.16
N ALA A 804 7.98 -34.26 18.17
CA ALA A 804 9.15 -35.15 18.20
C ALA A 804 9.20 -36.01 19.49
N ALA A 805 8.85 -35.46 20.64
CA ALA A 805 8.75 -36.20 21.90
C ALA A 805 7.61 -37.25 21.89
N HIS A 806 6.56 -37.03 21.10
CA HIS A 806 5.40 -37.93 21.00
C HIS A 806 5.41 -38.83 19.75
N LYS A 807 6.54 -38.94 19.03
CA LYS A 807 6.60 -39.50 17.66
C LYS A 807 5.96 -40.89 17.47
N SER A 808 6.04 -41.78 18.46
CA SER A 808 5.44 -43.12 18.43
C SER A 808 3.90 -43.14 18.59
N LYS A 809 3.28 -42.02 18.94
CA LYS A 809 1.82 -41.86 19.10
C LYS A 809 1.16 -41.02 17.99
N LEU A 810 1.97 -40.48 17.06
CA LEU A 810 1.50 -39.62 15.97
C LEU A 810 0.79 -40.40 14.87
N THR A 811 -0.14 -39.75 14.17
CA THR A 811 -0.70 -40.25 12.90
C THR A 811 0.40 -40.47 11.85
N ASP A 812 0.21 -41.46 10.97
CA ASP A 812 1.12 -41.79 9.88
C ASP A 812 1.50 -40.58 9.01
N ALA A 813 0.54 -39.69 8.75
CA ALA A 813 0.71 -38.50 7.94
C ALA A 813 1.60 -37.45 8.64
N CYS A 814 1.34 -37.17 9.92
CA CYS A 814 2.16 -36.27 10.72
C CYS A 814 3.58 -36.81 10.92
N HIS A 815 3.70 -38.08 11.33
CA HIS A 815 4.97 -38.75 11.55
C HIS A 815 5.86 -38.73 10.30
N LYS A 816 5.29 -39.02 9.12
CA LYS A 816 5.98 -38.95 7.83
C LYS A 816 6.52 -37.55 7.50
N GLN A 817 5.73 -36.51 7.74
CA GLN A 817 6.15 -35.14 7.45
C GLN A 817 7.18 -34.65 8.49
N LEU A 818 7.05 -35.08 9.76
CA LEU A 818 8.04 -34.82 10.82
C LEU A 818 9.39 -35.51 10.54
N PHE A 819 9.38 -36.77 10.09
CA PHE A 819 10.59 -37.48 9.65
C PHE A 819 11.32 -36.71 8.53
N LYS A 820 10.56 -36.24 7.54
CA LYS A 820 11.04 -35.34 6.47
C LYS A 820 11.74 -34.11 7.04
N VAL A 821 11.12 -33.44 8.01
CA VAL A 821 11.63 -32.22 8.67
C VAL A 821 12.92 -32.51 9.43
N ARG A 822 12.94 -33.50 10.34
CA ARG A 822 14.14 -33.87 11.10
C ARG A 822 15.30 -34.28 10.20
N LYS A 823 15.03 -34.99 9.10
CA LYS A 823 16.05 -35.32 8.10
C LYS A 823 16.72 -34.08 7.51
N GLN A 824 16.01 -32.96 7.34
CA GLN A 824 16.62 -31.71 6.86
C GLN A 824 17.56 -31.11 7.92
N GLU A 825 17.12 -31.05 9.18
CA GLU A 825 17.89 -30.48 10.30
C GLU A 825 19.18 -31.27 10.57
N PHE A 826 19.13 -32.60 10.50
CA PHE A 826 20.33 -33.46 10.64
C PHE A 826 21.27 -33.43 9.44
N GLN A 827 20.80 -33.01 8.26
CA GLN A 827 21.67 -32.79 7.09
C GLN A 827 22.29 -31.39 7.08
N ASP A 828 21.74 -30.44 7.85
CA ASP A 828 22.14 -29.04 7.83
C ASP A 828 21.80 -28.34 9.16
N SER A 829 22.73 -28.31 10.11
CA SER A 829 22.49 -27.70 11.43
C SER A 829 22.22 -26.18 11.37
N SER A 830 22.30 -25.54 10.21
CA SER A 830 21.97 -24.11 10.08
C SER A 830 20.47 -23.80 10.02
N ILE A 831 19.60 -24.82 9.97
CA ILE A 831 18.14 -24.66 10.01
C ILE A 831 17.48 -25.19 11.30
N ASP A 832 18.21 -25.84 12.20
CA ASP A 832 17.70 -26.26 13.53
C ASP A 832 17.61 -25.02 14.45
N PHE A 833 16.39 -24.49 14.57
CA PHE A 833 16.10 -23.32 15.39
C PHE A 833 16.50 -23.52 16.86
N VAL A 834 16.18 -24.69 17.44
CA VAL A 834 16.39 -24.97 18.87
C VAL A 834 17.88 -25.04 19.17
N LEU A 835 18.65 -25.74 18.32
CA LEU A 835 20.09 -25.84 18.46
C LEU A 835 20.76 -24.47 18.34
N LEU A 836 20.49 -23.72 17.27
CA LEU A 836 21.17 -22.43 17.05
C LEU A 836 20.78 -21.37 18.10
N ASN A 837 19.52 -21.32 18.53
CA ASN A 837 19.07 -20.34 19.51
C ASN A 837 19.61 -20.65 20.91
N ASN A 838 19.48 -21.89 21.38
CA ASN A 838 19.91 -22.26 22.74
C ASN A 838 21.44 -22.36 22.85
N CYS A 839 22.14 -22.79 21.81
CA CYS A 839 23.61 -22.84 21.79
C CYS A 839 24.27 -21.55 21.26
N ARG A 840 23.55 -20.42 21.09
CA ARG A 840 24.07 -19.17 20.48
C ARG A 840 25.39 -18.67 21.12
N VAL A 841 25.57 -18.88 22.42
CA VAL A 841 26.81 -18.54 23.16
C VAL A 841 27.91 -19.58 22.89
N MET A 842 27.61 -20.87 23.06
CA MET A 842 28.57 -21.97 22.88
C MET A 842 29.12 -22.05 21.45
N ILE A 843 28.28 -21.78 20.44
CA ILE A 843 28.70 -21.72 19.03
C ILE A 843 29.71 -20.58 18.81
N ARG A 844 29.49 -19.41 19.43
CA ARG A 844 30.43 -18.26 19.34
C ARG A 844 31.75 -18.55 20.06
N GLN A 845 31.72 -19.29 21.17
CA GLN A 845 32.90 -19.61 21.97
C GLN A 845 33.75 -20.72 21.34
N PHE A 846 33.15 -21.87 21.03
CA PHE A 846 33.85 -23.09 20.62
C PHE A 846 33.86 -23.36 19.10
N CYS A 847 32.97 -22.72 18.33
CA CYS A 847 32.71 -23.07 16.92
C CYS A 847 32.81 -21.87 15.96
N HIS A 848 33.56 -20.81 16.31
CA HIS A 848 33.56 -19.53 15.59
C HIS A 848 33.96 -19.63 14.10
N ASP A 849 34.97 -20.45 13.77
CA ASP A 849 35.44 -20.68 12.39
C ASP A 849 34.58 -21.70 11.61
N ILE A 850 33.62 -22.36 12.25
CA ILE A 850 32.87 -23.47 11.67
C ILE A 850 31.55 -22.99 11.10
N ASN A 851 31.26 -23.39 9.86
CA ASN A 851 29.98 -23.08 9.21
C ASN A 851 28.81 -23.62 10.03
N ARG A 852 27.78 -22.79 10.27
CA ARG A 852 26.59 -23.14 11.07
C ARG A 852 25.90 -24.44 10.61
N SER A 853 26.07 -24.86 9.36
CA SER A 853 25.56 -26.15 8.85
C SER A 853 26.18 -27.39 9.52
N GLN A 854 27.31 -27.24 10.20
CA GLN A 854 28.02 -28.28 10.96
C GLN A 854 28.06 -27.98 12.48
N ALA A 855 27.20 -27.08 12.97
CA ALA A 855 27.19 -26.67 14.38
C ALA A 855 27.06 -27.86 15.33
N LEU A 856 26.20 -28.84 15.03
CA LEU A 856 26.04 -30.04 15.86
C LEU A 856 27.35 -30.85 15.96
N ASP A 857 28.05 -31.05 14.83
CA ASP A 857 29.29 -31.83 14.77
C ASP A 857 30.53 -31.12 15.34
N CYS A 858 30.44 -29.81 15.56
CA CYS A 858 31.35 -29.07 16.43
C CYS A 858 30.98 -29.26 17.91
N LEU A 859 29.73 -28.93 18.29
CA LEU A 859 29.29 -28.92 19.68
C LEU A 859 29.43 -30.29 20.37
N LYS A 860 29.21 -31.40 19.64
CA LYS A 860 29.50 -32.77 20.11
C LYS A 860 30.90 -32.96 20.71
N ARG A 861 31.90 -32.21 20.25
CA ARG A 861 33.31 -32.35 20.66
C ARG A 861 33.63 -31.65 21.97
N TYR A 862 32.82 -30.65 22.34
CA TYR A 862 33.03 -29.78 23.49
C TYR A 862 31.93 -29.93 24.57
N LYS A 863 30.92 -30.79 24.34
CA LYS A 863 29.77 -31.00 25.24
C LYS A 863 30.11 -31.43 26.68
N ASP A 864 31.33 -31.91 26.90
CA ASP A 864 31.84 -32.40 28.19
C ASP A 864 32.82 -31.40 28.85
N GLU A 865 33.07 -30.23 28.23
CA GLU A 865 33.87 -29.16 28.82
C GLU A 865 33.14 -28.51 30.01
N PRO A 866 33.83 -28.19 31.13
CA PRO A 866 33.19 -27.67 32.34
C PRO A 866 32.68 -26.21 32.20
N THR A 867 32.93 -25.56 31.07
CA THR A 867 32.40 -24.22 30.73
C THR A 867 31.27 -24.28 29.68
N PHE A 868 30.80 -25.48 29.35
CA PHE A 868 29.73 -25.69 28.38
C PHE A 868 28.34 -25.54 29.04
N ASP A 869 27.47 -24.71 28.48
CA ASP A 869 26.13 -24.42 29.03
C ASP A 869 25.22 -25.66 29.02
N ASP A 870 24.62 -25.99 30.17
CA ASP A 870 23.79 -27.19 30.35
C ASP A 870 22.51 -27.20 29.48
N LYS A 871 21.95 -26.05 29.12
CA LYS A 871 20.77 -26.00 28.24
C LYS A 871 21.19 -26.39 26.82
N CYS A 872 22.32 -25.89 26.35
CA CYS A 872 22.94 -26.34 25.11
C CYS A 872 23.33 -27.82 25.17
N LYS A 873 23.96 -28.27 26.26
CA LYS A 873 24.37 -29.67 26.50
C LYS A 873 23.19 -30.64 26.33
N ASN A 874 22.06 -30.32 26.96
CA ASN A 874 20.82 -31.10 26.87
C ASN A 874 20.23 -31.15 25.44
N ILE A 875 20.31 -30.06 24.66
CA ILE A 875 19.90 -30.08 23.25
C ILE A 875 20.88 -30.91 22.39
N VAL A 876 22.19 -30.77 22.58
CA VAL A 876 23.20 -31.58 21.87
C VAL A 876 23.00 -33.07 22.14
N ILE A 877 22.82 -33.46 23.40
CA ILE A 877 22.54 -34.85 23.79
C ILE A 877 21.22 -35.32 23.15
N ARG A 878 20.12 -34.55 23.23
CA ARG A 878 18.84 -34.90 22.57
C ARG A 878 19.02 -35.14 21.08
N ARG A 879 19.76 -34.27 20.37
CA ARG A 879 20.02 -34.43 18.93
C ARG A 879 20.92 -35.63 18.63
N MET A 880 21.85 -36.00 19.51
CA MET A 880 22.61 -37.26 19.38
C MET A 880 21.72 -38.49 19.56
N ILE A 881 20.79 -38.48 20.53
CA ILE A 881 19.79 -39.56 20.71
C ILE A 881 18.92 -39.69 19.45
N GLU A 882 18.32 -38.58 18.99
CA GLU A 882 17.51 -38.54 17.77
C GLU A 882 18.30 -39.07 16.55
N GLN A 883 19.56 -38.63 16.37
CA GLN A 883 20.43 -39.07 15.28
C GLN A 883 20.72 -40.58 15.28
N ASN A 884 20.77 -41.21 16.46
CA ASN A 884 20.92 -42.67 16.58
C ASN A 884 19.60 -43.45 16.37
N THR A 885 18.45 -42.79 16.22
CA THR A 885 17.18 -43.48 15.89
C THR A 885 17.03 -43.81 14.40
N ASP A 886 17.81 -43.20 13.50
CA ASP A 886 17.81 -43.57 12.08
C ASP A 886 19.14 -43.32 11.35
N TYR A 887 19.59 -44.29 10.55
CA TYR A 887 20.84 -44.20 9.78
C TYR A 887 20.88 -43.06 8.75
N ARG A 888 19.72 -42.51 8.36
CA ARG A 888 19.59 -41.36 7.43
C ARG A 888 19.70 -40.01 8.13
N PHE A 889 19.64 -39.98 9.46
CA PHE A 889 20.00 -38.80 10.27
C PHE A 889 21.50 -38.75 10.56
N ASN A 890 22.20 -39.88 10.58
CA ASN A 890 23.65 -39.93 10.77
C ASN A 890 24.38 -39.92 9.41
N THR A 891 24.73 -38.72 8.93
CA THR A 891 25.41 -38.49 7.65
C THR A 891 26.78 -39.18 7.57
N ALA A 892 27.56 -39.16 8.65
CA ALA A 892 28.86 -39.83 8.72
C ALA A 892 28.73 -41.36 8.58
N LEU A 893 27.76 -41.97 9.28
CA LEU A 893 27.43 -43.38 9.14
C LEU A 893 26.95 -43.71 7.73
N GLN A 894 26.07 -42.89 7.15
CA GLN A 894 25.52 -43.10 5.81
C GLN A 894 26.62 -43.10 4.75
N VAL A 895 27.58 -42.17 4.81
CA VAL A 895 28.74 -42.13 3.89
C VAL A 895 29.63 -43.36 4.09
N ALA A 896 30.04 -43.64 5.33
CA ALA A 896 31.03 -44.68 5.63
C ALA A 896 30.51 -46.13 5.48
N CYS A 897 29.24 -46.38 5.79
CA CYS A 897 28.59 -47.69 5.74
C CYS A 897 27.69 -47.90 4.51
N SER A 898 27.63 -46.94 3.58
CA SER A 898 26.79 -47.01 2.35
C SER A 898 26.82 -48.36 1.64
N SER A 899 28.01 -48.93 1.41
CA SER A 899 28.17 -50.24 0.76
C SER A 899 27.72 -51.41 1.65
N ASP A 900 28.03 -51.40 2.94
CA ASP A 900 27.70 -52.49 3.86
C ASP A 900 26.21 -52.54 4.20
N ILE A 901 25.56 -51.38 4.33
CA ILE A 901 24.10 -51.27 4.51
C ILE A 901 23.37 -51.93 3.31
N ASN A 902 23.78 -51.60 2.08
CA ASN A 902 23.18 -52.17 0.86
C ASN A 902 23.48 -53.67 0.65
N LYS A 903 24.57 -54.17 1.23
CA LYS A 903 25.05 -55.55 1.09
C LYS A 903 24.52 -56.49 2.17
N HIS A 904 24.42 -56.01 3.41
CA HIS A 904 24.12 -56.83 4.60
C HIS A 904 22.80 -56.50 5.29
N CYS A 905 22.29 -55.27 5.15
CA CYS A 905 21.05 -54.82 5.81
C CYS A 905 19.88 -54.64 4.82
N LYS A 906 20.03 -55.16 3.60
CA LYS A 906 19.06 -55.01 2.50
C LYS A 906 17.66 -55.54 2.85
N GLU A 907 17.55 -56.60 3.63
CA GLU A 907 16.26 -57.17 4.05
C GLU A 907 15.47 -56.19 4.95
N VAL A 908 16.17 -55.46 5.82
CA VAL A 908 15.58 -54.38 6.64
C VAL A 908 15.08 -53.24 5.74
N LEU A 909 15.81 -52.91 4.67
CA LEU A 909 15.42 -51.86 3.73
C LEU A 909 14.30 -52.25 2.75
N LEU A 910 13.96 -53.54 2.65
CA LEU A 910 12.88 -54.04 1.78
C LEU A 910 11.55 -54.21 2.52
N ASN A 911 11.59 -54.49 3.83
CA ASN A 911 10.43 -54.81 4.65
C ASN A 911 9.82 -53.60 5.39
N GLU A 912 10.50 -52.44 5.37
CA GLU A 912 10.19 -51.29 6.22
C GLU A 912 9.85 -50.02 5.39
N PRO A 913 9.03 -49.09 5.92
CA PRO A 913 8.67 -47.85 5.24
C PRO A 913 9.87 -46.92 5.00
N THR A 914 9.97 -46.36 3.78
CA THR A 914 11.07 -45.47 3.40
C THR A 914 10.90 -44.01 3.88
N ASP A 915 9.80 -43.72 4.56
CA ASP A 915 9.27 -42.39 4.84
C ASP A 915 8.92 -42.12 6.32
N LYS A 916 9.29 -43.04 7.21
CA LYS A 916 9.35 -42.90 8.68
C LYS A 916 10.73 -43.32 9.19
N GLU A 917 11.11 -43.04 10.45
CA GLU A 917 12.29 -43.64 11.08
C GLU A 917 12.22 -45.18 11.12
N LEU A 918 13.39 -45.82 11.02
CA LEU A 918 13.57 -47.28 11.15
C LEU A 918 13.93 -47.71 12.58
N GLU A 919 13.73 -46.86 13.59
CA GLU A 919 13.90 -47.19 15.03
C GLU A 919 15.20 -47.95 15.35
N GLY A 920 16.32 -47.50 14.78
CA GLY A 920 17.63 -48.13 14.94
C GLY A 920 17.79 -49.52 14.31
N LYS A 921 16.79 -50.09 13.62
CA LYS A 921 16.82 -51.45 13.02
C LYS A 921 18.03 -51.66 12.09
N VAL A 922 18.42 -50.65 11.32
CA VAL A 922 19.64 -50.69 10.46
C VAL A 922 20.92 -50.64 11.30
N ILE A 923 20.96 -49.83 12.36
CA ILE A 923 22.11 -49.80 13.29
C ILE A 923 22.24 -51.14 14.03
N ARG A 924 21.12 -51.78 14.43
CA ARG A 924 21.09 -53.13 15.00
C ARG A 924 21.63 -54.17 14.01
N CYS A 925 21.28 -54.09 12.73
CA CYS A 925 21.90 -54.91 11.69
C CYS A 925 23.42 -54.69 11.60
N LEU A 926 23.88 -53.45 11.64
CA LEU A 926 25.32 -53.13 11.65
C LEU A 926 26.02 -53.60 12.94
N LYS A 927 25.42 -53.48 14.13
CA LYS A 927 25.91 -54.07 15.40
C LYS A 927 26.20 -55.57 15.25
N ILE A 928 25.27 -56.31 14.63
CA ILE A 928 25.41 -57.76 14.37
C ILE A 928 26.61 -58.03 13.43
N LYS A 929 26.76 -57.26 12.34
CA LYS A 929 27.85 -57.45 11.37
C LYS A 929 29.21 -56.90 11.81
N PHE A 930 29.23 -55.97 12.76
CA PHE A 930 30.41 -55.54 13.50
C PHE A 930 30.96 -56.70 14.35
N ARG A 931 30.12 -57.35 15.17
CA ARG A 931 30.50 -58.57 15.91
C ARG A 931 31.00 -59.70 15.01
N GLU A 932 30.33 -59.92 13.87
CA GLU A 932 30.77 -60.91 12.88
C GLU A 932 32.07 -60.53 12.12
N SER A 933 32.63 -59.33 12.33
CA SER A 933 33.81 -58.80 11.61
C SER A 933 33.65 -58.79 10.08
N LYS A 934 32.45 -58.42 9.59
CA LYS A 934 32.07 -58.47 8.15
C LYS A 934 31.84 -57.11 7.48
N LEU A 935 32.04 -56.02 8.21
CA LEU A 935 31.98 -54.65 7.71
C LEU A 935 33.29 -54.26 7.02
N LEU A 936 33.25 -53.23 6.17
CA LEU A 936 34.45 -52.57 5.66
C LEU A 936 35.08 -51.70 6.76
N LEU A 937 36.41 -51.59 6.80
CA LEU A 937 37.15 -50.86 7.84
C LEU A 937 36.67 -49.42 8.08
N LYS A 938 36.20 -48.71 7.04
CA LYS A 938 35.58 -47.37 7.17
C LYS A 938 34.27 -47.41 7.98
N CYS A 939 33.44 -48.43 7.75
CA CYS A 939 32.19 -48.65 8.46
C CYS A 939 32.43 -49.21 9.87
N GLU A 940 33.37 -50.13 10.02
CA GLU A 940 33.83 -50.67 11.31
C GLU A 940 34.26 -49.55 12.25
N HIS A 941 35.11 -48.62 11.79
CA HIS A 941 35.55 -47.48 12.60
C HIS A 941 34.40 -46.52 12.99
N GLN A 942 33.46 -46.21 12.09
CA GLN A 942 32.32 -45.35 12.44
C GLN A 942 31.33 -46.05 13.39
N MET A 943 31.13 -47.37 13.24
CA MET A 943 30.36 -48.16 14.20
C MET A 943 31.05 -48.20 15.57
N ALA A 944 32.37 -48.36 15.63
CA ALA A 944 33.12 -48.29 16.89
C ALA A 944 32.97 -46.92 17.57
N ASN A 945 32.99 -45.82 16.82
CA ASN A 945 32.74 -44.47 17.37
C ASN A 945 31.33 -44.32 17.95
N ILE A 946 30.29 -44.76 17.22
CA ILE A 946 28.89 -44.69 17.70
C ILE A 946 28.69 -45.56 18.95
N LEU A 947 29.28 -46.76 18.99
CA LEU A 947 29.19 -47.65 20.15
C LEU A 947 29.96 -47.10 21.35
N ARG A 948 31.14 -46.51 21.15
CA ARG A 948 31.93 -45.83 22.19
C ARG A 948 31.20 -44.61 22.77
N GLU A 949 30.50 -43.84 21.95
CA GLU A 949 29.68 -42.72 22.42
C GLU A 949 28.47 -43.23 23.23
N ALA A 950 27.82 -44.31 22.79
CA ALA A 950 26.75 -44.95 23.55
C ALA A 950 27.23 -45.55 24.89
N ALA A 951 28.44 -46.09 24.96
CA ALA A 951 29.04 -46.59 26.18
C ALA A 951 29.36 -45.49 27.21
N LEU A 952 29.48 -44.23 26.79
CA LEU A 952 29.64 -43.06 27.67
C LEU A 952 28.30 -42.45 28.10
N ASN A 953 27.23 -42.62 27.32
CA ASN A 953 25.89 -42.11 27.63
C ASN A 953 24.81 -43.09 27.13
N TYR A 954 24.19 -43.80 28.08
CA TYR A 954 23.29 -44.92 27.79
C TYR A 954 22.03 -44.52 27.00
N HIS A 955 21.57 -43.26 27.08
CA HIS A 955 20.42 -42.78 26.30
C HIS A 955 20.68 -42.82 24.78
N LEU A 956 21.95 -42.81 24.35
CA LEU A 956 22.34 -42.91 22.94
C LEU A 956 22.17 -44.33 22.37
N ASN A 957 21.89 -45.35 23.20
CA ASN A 957 21.43 -46.66 22.77
C ASN A 957 19.90 -46.80 23.00
N PRO A 958 19.04 -46.43 22.02
CA PRO A 958 17.59 -46.41 22.21
C PRO A 958 16.97 -47.78 22.48
N LEU A 959 17.66 -48.88 22.15
CA LEU A 959 17.22 -50.23 22.51
C LEU A 959 17.41 -50.51 24.00
N LEU A 960 18.56 -50.15 24.58
CA LEU A 960 18.83 -50.29 26.01
C LEU A 960 17.84 -49.43 26.82
N ALA A 961 17.63 -48.18 26.41
CA ALA A 961 16.71 -47.24 27.06
C ALA A 961 15.21 -47.61 26.93
N THR A 962 14.84 -48.57 26.09
CA THR A 962 13.45 -49.07 25.97
C THR A 962 13.27 -50.48 26.54
N MET A 963 14.20 -51.40 26.30
CA MET A 963 14.14 -52.78 26.77
C MET A 963 14.41 -52.92 28.28
N CYS A 964 15.24 -52.03 28.86
CA CYS A 964 15.50 -51.96 30.30
C CYS A 964 14.55 -51.00 31.05
N ALA A 965 13.43 -50.60 30.45
CA ALA A 965 12.38 -49.82 31.08
C ALA A 965 11.08 -50.65 31.26
N HIS A 966 10.17 -50.17 32.11
CA HIS A 966 8.81 -50.72 32.24
C HIS A 966 7.79 -49.80 31.58
N GLU A 967 6.66 -50.39 31.16
CA GLU A 967 5.56 -49.61 30.62
C GLU A 967 4.85 -48.75 31.68
N TYR A 968 4.41 -47.58 31.22
CA TYR A 968 3.40 -46.68 31.81
C TYR A 968 3.82 -45.59 32.82
N SER A 969 5.07 -45.53 33.30
CA SER A 969 5.60 -44.27 33.89
C SER A 969 7.04 -43.98 33.45
N THR A 970 7.37 -42.70 33.56
CA THR A 970 8.66 -42.01 33.35
C THR A 970 9.89 -42.88 33.02
N TYR A 971 10.47 -42.68 31.82
CA TYR A 971 11.66 -43.38 31.28
C TYR A 971 12.91 -43.44 32.18
N LEU A 972 12.97 -42.68 33.27
CA LEU A 972 14.09 -42.59 34.20
C LEU A 972 13.97 -43.58 35.38
N GLU A 973 12.75 -43.80 35.89
CA GLU A 973 12.51 -44.33 37.25
C GLU A 973 13.13 -45.71 37.51
N GLN A 974 13.17 -46.61 36.52
CA GLN A 974 13.70 -47.97 36.72
C GLN A 974 15.22 -48.10 36.59
N ILE A 975 15.87 -47.36 35.68
CA ILE A 975 17.32 -47.42 35.54
C ILE A 975 17.99 -46.74 36.74
N GLU A 976 17.40 -45.67 37.30
CA GLU A 976 17.78 -45.10 38.59
C GLU A 976 17.52 -46.06 39.78
N THR A 977 16.45 -46.87 39.72
CA THR A 977 16.13 -47.85 40.78
C THR A 977 17.14 -48.99 40.83
N ILE A 978 17.56 -49.52 39.68
CA ILE A 978 18.58 -50.57 39.58
C ILE A 978 19.99 -49.99 39.79
N CYS A 979 20.28 -48.84 39.19
CA CYS A 979 21.60 -48.23 39.12
C CYS A 979 21.58 -46.78 39.62
N ARG A 980 21.80 -46.60 40.93
CA ARG A 980 22.02 -45.29 41.56
C ARG A 980 23.42 -44.74 41.27
N ALA A 981 23.69 -44.44 40.02
CA ALA A 981 24.87 -43.70 39.59
C ALA A 981 24.56 -42.20 39.49
N ASP A 982 25.52 -41.33 39.82
CA ASP A 982 25.42 -39.91 39.47
C ASP A 982 25.43 -39.75 37.94
N GLU A 983 24.48 -38.98 37.38
CA GLU A 983 24.41 -38.69 35.93
C GLU A 983 25.69 -38.04 35.36
N ASN A 984 26.57 -37.54 36.23
CA ASN A 984 27.78 -36.82 35.89
C ASN A 984 29.02 -37.70 35.63
N ASP A 985 28.97 -39.02 35.87
CA ASP A 985 30.12 -39.92 35.59
C ASP A 985 29.93 -40.73 34.29
N PRO A 986 30.65 -40.43 33.19
CA PRO A 986 30.40 -41.01 31.87
C PRO A 986 30.59 -42.54 31.82
N GLY A 987 29.50 -43.24 31.51
CA GLY A 987 29.46 -44.71 31.41
C GLY A 987 29.19 -45.46 32.72
N ALA A 988 29.04 -44.77 33.86
CA ALA A 988 28.78 -45.41 35.16
C ALA A 988 27.49 -46.26 35.17
N VAL A 989 26.43 -45.79 34.51
CA VAL A 989 25.16 -46.54 34.35
C VAL A 989 25.37 -47.84 33.57
N GLU A 990 26.16 -47.82 32.49
CA GLU A 990 26.45 -49.02 31.70
C GLU A 990 27.34 -50.00 32.47
N GLU A 991 28.32 -49.52 33.23
CA GLU A 991 29.16 -50.37 34.10
C GLU A 991 28.36 -51.03 35.23
N CYS A 992 27.37 -50.32 35.78
CA CYS A 992 26.43 -50.87 36.75
C CYS A 992 25.55 -51.97 36.12
N LEU A 993 24.90 -51.71 34.98
CA LEU A 993 24.09 -52.71 34.27
C LEU A 993 24.90 -53.95 33.87
N LYS A 994 26.17 -53.78 33.48
CA LYS A 994 27.11 -54.89 33.25
C LYS A 994 27.40 -55.69 34.52
N SER A 995 27.45 -55.07 35.70
CA SER A 995 27.61 -55.79 36.97
C SER A 995 26.35 -56.56 37.33
N GLU A 996 25.18 -55.90 37.39
CA GLU A 996 23.90 -56.53 37.74
C GLU A 996 23.54 -57.74 36.85
N PHE A 997 23.94 -57.72 35.57
CA PHE A 997 23.88 -58.88 34.68
C PHE A 997 24.75 -60.06 35.14
N ASN A 998 25.99 -59.77 35.53
CA ASN A 998 27.01 -60.73 35.95
C ASN A 998 26.69 -61.31 37.35
N ASP A 999 26.25 -60.44 38.25
CA ASP A 999 25.83 -60.74 39.63
C ASP A 999 24.46 -61.47 39.66
N GLY A 1000 23.75 -61.49 38.52
CA GLY A 1000 22.61 -62.38 38.28
C GLY A 1000 21.27 -61.85 38.78
N ASN A 1001 21.08 -60.54 38.83
CA ASN A 1001 19.88 -59.89 39.37
C ASN A 1001 18.59 -60.41 38.67
N ARG A 1002 17.56 -60.67 39.49
CA ARG A 1002 16.26 -61.23 39.09
C ARG A 1002 15.23 -60.19 38.66
N ASP A 1003 15.41 -58.93 39.07
CA ASP A 1003 14.47 -57.85 38.77
C ASP A 1003 14.66 -57.31 37.32
N MET A 1004 15.73 -57.75 36.65
CA MET A 1004 16.05 -57.38 35.27
C MET A 1004 15.39 -58.32 34.26
N LYS A 1005 14.48 -57.76 33.44
CA LYS A 1005 13.75 -58.46 32.36
C LYS A 1005 14.66 -59.21 31.39
N GLU A 1006 14.20 -60.34 30.85
CA GLU A 1006 14.97 -61.12 29.86
C GLU A 1006 15.32 -60.32 28.59
N GLU A 1007 14.45 -59.42 28.12
CA GLU A 1007 14.75 -58.54 26.99
C GLU A 1007 15.91 -57.58 27.28
N CYS A 1008 16.00 -57.09 28.51
CA CYS A 1008 17.11 -56.25 29.00
C CYS A 1008 18.39 -57.08 29.20
N ARG A 1009 18.28 -58.29 29.78
CA ARG A 1009 19.39 -59.24 29.92
C ARG A 1009 19.99 -59.60 28.56
N LEU A 1010 19.16 -59.73 27.53
CA LEU A 1010 19.58 -59.98 26.15
C LEU A 1010 20.33 -58.79 25.53
N GLU A 1011 19.82 -57.55 25.56
CA GLU A 1011 20.56 -56.38 25.02
C GLU A 1011 21.87 -56.12 25.80
N ILE A 1012 21.92 -56.36 27.13
CA ILE A 1012 23.16 -56.24 27.91
C ILE A 1012 24.18 -57.34 27.54
N ALA A 1013 23.73 -58.59 27.33
CA ALA A 1013 24.61 -59.65 26.83
C ALA A 1013 25.13 -59.34 25.41
N ASP A 1014 24.26 -58.82 24.54
CA ASP A 1014 24.61 -58.37 23.19
C ASP A 1014 25.63 -57.22 23.23
N LEU A 1015 25.51 -56.31 24.21
CA LEU A 1015 26.41 -55.18 24.45
C LEU A 1015 27.78 -55.64 24.97
N ILE A 1016 27.81 -56.62 25.86
CA ILE A 1016 29.05 -57.27 26.33
C ILE A 1016 29.78 -57.97 25.16
N GLU A 1017 29.07 -58.62 24.23
CA GLU A 1017 29.71 -59.15 23.01
C GLU A 1017 30.05 -58.06 21.96
N GLN A 1018 29.49 -56.84 22.06
CA GLN A 1018 29.93 -55.67 21.26
C GLN A 1018 31.26 -55.11 21.77
N THR A 1019 31.47 -54.98 23.09
CA THR A 1019 32.76 -54.52 23.65
C THR A 1019 33.90 -55.52 23.41
N ARG A 1020 33.57 -56.80 23.19
CA ARG A 1020 34.53 -57.83 22.76
C ARG A 1020 35.06 -57.65 21.33
N ALA A 1021 34.30 -56.97 20.46
CA ALA A 1021 34.59 -56.89 19.02
C ALA A 1021 35.57 -55.78 18.64
N ASP A 1022 35.76 -54.75 19.48
CA ASP A 1022 36.93 -53.86 19.43
C ASP A 1022 37.15 -53.21 20.81
N ILE A 1023 38.40 -53.05 21.23
CA ILE A 1023 38.72 -52.47 22.54
C ILE A 1023 38.25 -51.02 22.67
N ASN A 1024 38.21 -50.28 21.55
CA ASN A 1024 37.75 -48.88 21.53
C ASN A 1024 36.25 -48.72 21.82
N VAL A 1025 35.46 -49.79 21.78
CA VAL A 1025 34.03 -49.78 22.13
C VAL A 1025 33.82 -49.75 23.65
N ASP A 1026 34.79 -50.20 24.45
CA ASP A 1026 34.77 -50.06 25.91
C ASP A 1026 35.74 -48.95 26.33
N PRO A 1027 35.28 -47.69 26.47
CA PRO A 1027 36.16 -46.56 26.75
C PRO A 1027 36.86 -46.67 28.11
N LEU A 1028 36.28 -47.41 29.07
CA LEU A 1028 36.87 -47.61 30.40
C LEU A 1028 38.00 -48.65 30.36
N LEU A 1029 37.79 -49.79 29.69
CA LEU A 1029 38.84 -50.78 29.43
C LEU A 1029 39.96 -50.20 28.55
N GLN A 1030 39.60 -49.43 27.51
CA GLN A 1030 40.57 -48.77 26.64
C GLN A 1030 41.44 -47.79 27.44
N LYS A 1031 40.84 -46.95 28.29
CA LYS A 1031 41.55 -46.02 29.17
C LYS A 1031 42.46 -46.75 30.17
N ALA A 1032 41.99 -47.84 30.78
CA ALA A 1032 42.77 -48.64 31.73
C ALA A 1032 43.96 -49.37 31.08
N CYS A 1033 43.80 -49.85 29.84
CA CYS A 1033 44.81 -50.66 29.13
C CYS A 1033 45.63 -49.89 28.07
N ALA A 1034 45.42 -48.59 27.87
CA ALA A 1034 46.06 -47.81 26.78
C ALA A 1034 47.61 -47.91 26.77
N VAL A 1035 48.23 -47.97 27.95
CA VAL A 1035 49.69 -48.11 28.09
C VAL A 1035 50.14 -49.53 27.71
N ASP A 1036 49.44 -50.56 28.15
CA ASP A 1036 49.79 -51.95 27.81
C ASP A 1036 49.53 -52.29 26.35
N VAL A 1037 48.46 -51.74 25.75
CA VAL A 1037 48.19 -51.86 24.31
C VAL A 1037 49.33 -51.23 23.50
N SER A 1038 49.79 -50.03 23.85
CA SER A 1038 50.90 -49.39 23.13
C SER A 1038 52.26 -50.05 23.37
N LYS A 1039 52.44 -50.73 24.52
CA LYS A 1039 53.66 -51.45 24.91
C LYS A 1039 53.78 -52.87 24.33
N TYR A 1040 52.67 -53.60 24.21
CA TYR A 1040 52.66 -55.03 23.84
C TYR A 1040 51.90 -55.35 22.55
N CYS A 1041 51.04 -54.46 22.07
CA CYS A 1041 50.12 -54.70 20.95
C CYS A 1041 50.18 -53.62 19.85
N SER A 1042 51.28 -52.84 19.79
CA SER A 1042 51.50 -51.76 18.82
C SER A 1042 51.30 -52.19 17.36
N ASP A 1043 51.79 -53.37 17.03
CA ASP A 1043 51.88 -53.88 15.66
C ASP A 1043 50.59 -54.62 15.25
N VAL A 1044 49.64 -54.76 16.17
CA VAL A 1044 48.36 -55.44 15.96
C VAL A 1044 47.33 -54.42 15.45
N PRO A 1045 46.66 -54.65 14.31
CA PRO A 1045 45.64 -53.73 13.83
C PRO A 1045 44.39 -53.76 14.72
N GLN A 1046 43.87 -52.57 15.07
CA GLN A 1046 42.62 -52.36 15.82
C GLN A 1046 41.41 -53.03 15.14
N GLY A 1047 40.33 -53.30 15.88
CA GLY A 1047 39.14 -54.01 15.36
C GLY A 1047 39.22 -55.55 15.47
N ALA A 1048 38.09 -56.19 15.15
CA ALA A 1048 37.86 -57.65 15.25
C ALA A 1048 38.42 -58.34 16.52
N GLY A 1049 38.33 -57.68 17.68
CA GLY A 1049 38.77 -58.18 18.99
C GLY A 1049 40.29 -58.39 19.14
N ARG A 1050 41.10 -58.00 18.15
CA ARG A 1050 42.53 -58.38 18.07
C ARG A 1050 43.37 -57.81 19.22
N HIS A 1051 43.08 -56.59 19.70
CA HIS A 1051 43.74 -56.02 20.87
C HIS A 1051 43.36 -56.72 22.18
N ILE A 1052 42.09 -57.11 22.36
CA ILE A 1052 41.65 -57.86 23.53
C ILE A 1052 42.30 -59.25 23.54
N MET A 1053 42.37 -59.93 22.38
CA MET A 1053 43.08 -61.20 22.21
C MET A 1053 44.59 -61.06 22.49
N CYS A 1054 45.22 -59.97 22.04
CA CYS A 1054 46.62 -59.68 22.33
C CYS A 1054 46.86 -59.51 23.84
N LEU A 1055 46.03 -58.74 24.54
CA LEU A 1055 46.10 -58.58 25.99
C LEU A 1055 45.81 -59.89 26.76
N GLN A 1056 44.90 -60.73 26.25
CA GLN A 1056 44.66 -62.08 26.80
C GLN A 1056 45.91 -62.97 26.69
N ASN A 1057 46.58 -62.99 25.53
CA ASN A 1057 47.85 -63.71 25.37
C ASN A 1057 48.98 -63.16 26.26
N VAL A 1058 48.95 -61.87 26.61
CA VAL A 1058 49.89 -61.24 27.56
C VAL A 1058 49.53 -61.58 29.02
N LEU A 1059 48.24 -61.75 29.33
CA LEU A 1059 47.74 -62.18 30.65
C LEU A 1059 48.12 -63.65 30.96
N GLU A 1060 48.23 -64.49 29.92
CA GLU A 1060 48.63 -65.91 30.03
C GLU A 1060 50.17 -66.12 30.00
N ASP A 1061 50.96 -65.12 29.59
CA ASP A 1061 52.44 -65.20 29.55
C ASP A 1061 53.06 -64.77 30.89
N SER A 1062 53.56 -65.75 31.65
CA SER A 1062 54.20 -65.55 32.95
C SER A 1062 55.45 -64.65 32.96
N ASN A 1063 56.00 -64.28 31.80
CA ASN A 1063 57.13 -63.36 31.69
C ASN A 1063 56.70 -61.89 31.46
N LYS A 1064 55.39 -61.60 31.39
CA LYS A 1064 54.85 -60.26 31.15
C LYS A 1064 53.88 -59.86 32.26
N SER A 1065 53.78 -58.56 32.50
CA SER A 1065 52.82 -57.98 33.44
C SER A 1065 52.12 -56.76 32.82
N LEU A 1066 50.79 -56.76 32.91
CA LEU A 1066 49.95 -55.60 32.64
C LEU A 1066 50.01 -54.64 33.84
N GLN A 1067 49.60 -53.38 33.63
CA GLN A 1067 49.35 -52.45 34.73
C GLN A 1067 48.23 -52.96 35.64
N PRO A 1068 48.22 -52.65 36.96
CA PRO A 1068 47.23 -53.18 37.90
C PRO A 1068 45.78 -52.89 37.50
N ASP A 1069 45.51 -51.70 36.97
CA ASP A 1069 44.17 -51.29 36.53
C ASP A 1069 43.73 -52.03 35.26
N CYS A 1070 44.63 -52.17 34.27
CA CYS A 1070 44.37 -52.98 33.08
C CYS A 1070 44.12 -54.44 33.45
N PHE A 1071 44.97 -55.04 34.30
CA PHE A 1071 44.81 -56.41 34.79
C PHE A 1071 43.43 -56.61 35.44
N LYS A 1072 43.09 -55.77 36.42
CA LYS A 1072 41.81 -55.84 37.14
C LYS A 1072 40.61 -55.70 36.20
N MET A 1073 40.65 -54.73 35.29
CA MET A 1073 39.54 -54.45 34.38
C MET A 1073 39.38 -55.54 33.31
N LEU A 1074 40.49 -55.99 32.72
CA LEU A 1074 40.50 -57.07 31.72
C LEU A 1074 40.00 -58.39 32.30
N THR A 1075 40.40 -58.76 33.52
CA THR A 1075 39.89 -59.97 34.20
C THR A 1075 38.38 -59.89 34.43
N LYS A 1076 37.84 -58.75 34.92
CA LYS A 1076 36.38 -58.53 35.06
C LYS A 1076 35.66 -58.70 33.72
N ARG A 1077 36.22 -58.19 32.63
CA ARG A 1077 35.64 -58.30 31.27
C ARG A 1077 35.69 -59.72 30.70
N ILE A 1078 36.77 -60.48 30.94
CA ILE A 1078 36.86 -61.89 30.53
C ILE A 1078 35.74 -62.74 31.15
N GLU A 1079 35.39 -62.48 32.42
CA GLU A 1079 34.26 -63.12 33.07
C GLU A 1079 32.91 -62.71 32.45
N MET A 1080 32.70 -61.42 32.21
CA MET A 1080 31.50 -60.90 31.53
C MET A 1080 31.29 -61.55 30.14
N PHE A 1081 32.33 -61.62 29.30
CA PHE A 1081 32.24 -62.29 27.99
C PHE A 1081 31.84 -63.78 28.14
N ARG A 1082 32.35 -64.46 29.18
CA ARG A 1082 32.02 -65.87 29.45
C ARG A 1082 30.57 -66.07 29.89
N ASN A 1083 29.98 -65.10 30.59
CA ASN A 1083 28.59 -65.15 31.03
C ASN A 1083 27.61 -64.73 29.93
N ALA A 1084 27.93 -63.69 29.15
CA ALA A 1084 27.14 -63.31 27.97
C ALA A 1084 27.07 -64.45 26.93
N ALA A 1085 28.21 -65.08 26.62
CA ALA A 1085 28.28 -66.20 25.68
C ALA A 1085 27.52 -67.47 26.15
N ARG A 1086 27.21 -67.61 27.44
CA ARG A 1086 26.33 -68.68 27.96
C ARG A 1086 24.84 -68.36 27.70
N LEU A 1087 24.43 -67.11 27.85
CA LEU A 1087 23.04 -66.67 27.64
C LEU A 1087 22.64 -66.71 26.15
N ILE A 1088 23.58 -66.40 25.26
CA ILE A 1088 23.39 -66.36 23.79
C ILE A 1088 23.50 -67.77 23.15
N ALA A 1089 23.77 -68.82 23.94
CA ALA A 1089 23.85 -70.18 23.43
C ALA A 1089 22.46 -70.72 22.98
N PRO A 1090 22.35 -71.40 21.83
CA PRO A 1090 21.06 -71.88 21.32
C PRO A 1090 20.50 -73.00 22.21
N ASN A 1091 19.35 -72.72 22.84
CA ASN A 1091 18.73 -73.63 23.81
C ASN A 1091 17.90 -74.74 23.16
N SER A 1092 17.49 -74.60 21.90
CA SER A 1092 16.78 -75.64 21.14
C SER A 1092 17.62 -76.25 20.01
N ILE A 1093 17.30 -77.50 19.64
CA ILE A 1093 17.89 -78.19 18.48
C ILE A 1093 17.55 -77.46 17.17
N GLN A 1094 16.39 -76.78 17.12
CA GLN A 1094 15.93 -75.99 15.99
C GLN A 1094 16.84 -74.76 15.74
N GLU A 1095 17.23 -74.07 16.82
CA GLU A 1095 18.19 -72.96 16.77
C GLU A 1095 19.60 -73.45 16.52
N LEU A 1096 20.04 -74.53 17.19
CA LEU A 1096 21.35 -75.13 16.94
C LEU A 1096 21.52 -75.49 15.44
N TYR A 1097 20.47 -76.04 14.82
CA TYR A 1097 20.44 -76.29 13.39
C TYR A 1097 20.51 -74.99 12.56
N SER A 1098 19.74 -73.95 12.90
CA SER A 1098 19.77 -72.67 12.15
C SER A 1098 21.12 -71.96 12.28
N THR A 1099 21.72 -71.91 13.47
CA THR A 1099 23.06 -71.36 13.73
C THR A 1099 24.15 -72.13 12.98
N VAL A 1100 24.14 -73.46 13.01
CA VAL A 1100 25.09 -74.29 12.23
C VAL A 1100 24.89 -74.11 10.72
N ASN A 1101 23.65 -73.89 10.27
CA ASN A 1101 23.30 -73.66 8.87
C ASN A 1101 23.69 -72.24 8.37
N GLN A 1102 23.82 -71.26 9.27
CA GLN A 1102 24.33 -69.90 8.99
C GLN A 1102 25.85 -69.78 9.16
N SER A 1103 26.49 -70.71 9.88
CA SER A 1103 27.93 -70.69 10.14
C SER A 1103 28.78 -70.81 8.86
N PRO A 1104 29.90 -70.06 8.72
CA PRO A 1104 30.84 -70.28 7.62
C PRO A 1104 31.45 -71.70 7.65
N ALA A 1105 31.49 -72.33 8.83
CA ALA A 1105 31.93 -73.71 9.01
C ALA A 1105 30.84 -74.75 8.68
N ARG A 1106 29.65 -74.37 8.15
CA ARG A 1106 28.58 -75.30 7.74
C ARG A 1106 29.10 -76.46 6.91
N ARG A 1107 30.05 -76.24 5.98
CA ARG A 1107 30.64 -77.32 5.17
C ARG A 1107 31.39 -78.34 6.03
N TYR A 1108 32.14 -77.89 7.02
CA TYR A 1108 32.83 -78.76 7.98
C TYR A 1108 31.82 -79.55 8.83
N PHE A 1109 30.81 -78.88 9.41
CA PHE A 1109 29.76 -79.58 10.19
C PHE A 1109 28.95 -80.57 9.35
N MET A 1110 28.63 -80.26 8.09
CA MET A 1110 28.01 -81.19 7.14
C MET A 1110 28.90 -82.40 6.86
N ILE A 1111 30.21 -82.21 6.65
CA ILE A 1111 31.16 -83.31 6.45
C ILE A 1111 31.25 -84.17 7.72
N VAL A 1112 31.41 -83.57 8.90
CA VAL A 1112 31.46 -84.30 10.18
C VAL A 1112 30.17 -85.11 10.39
N ALA A 1113 28.99 -84.49 10.21
CA ALA A 1113 27.70 -85.18 10.31
C ALA A 1113 27.57 -86.34 9.30
N LEU A 1114 27.98 -86.15 8.04
CA LEU A 1114 27.98 -87.20 7.02
C LEU A 1114 28.98 -88.32 7.34
N THR A 1115 30.15 -88.02 7.92
CA THR A 1115 31.09 -89.06 8.38
C THR A 1115 30.57 -89.81 9.60
N MET A 1116 29.88 -89.16 10.54
CA MET A 1116 29.23 -89.82 11.68
C MET A 1116 28.07 -90.71 11.24
N ILE A 1117 27.19 -90.22 10.35
CA ILE A 1117 26.11 -91.01 9.75
C ILE A 1117 26.70 -92.17 8.93
N GLY A 1118 27.79 -91.94 8.19
CA GLY A 1118 28.53 -92.98 7.47
C GLY A 1118 29.10 -94.06 8.40
N LEU A 1119 29.73 -93.67 9.50
CA LEU A 1119 30.25 -94.60 10.53
C LEU A 1119 29.12 -95.39 11.22
N ILE A 1120 27.98 -94.76 11.49
CA ILE A 1120 26.78 -95.43 12.02
C ILE A 1120 26.22 -96.42 10.99
N PHE A 1121 26.16 -96.05 9.71
CA PHE A 1121 25.67 -96.93 8.65
C PHE A 1121 26.63 -98.10 8.37
N ILE A 1122 27.94 -97.87 8.44
CA ILE A 1122 28.98 -98.89 8.31
C ILE A 1122 28.91 -99.86 9.52
N THR A 1123 28.89 -99.35 10.75
CA THR A 1123 28.75 -100.23 11.94
C THR A 1123 27.40 -100.97 11.93
N GLY A 1124 26.31 -100.34 11.50
CA GLY A 1124 25.02 -100.99 11.25
C GLY A 1124 25.08 -102.12 10.21
N LEU A 1125 25.79 -101.92 9.09
CA LEU A 1125 26.00 -102.95 8.06
C LEU A 1125 26.86 -104.12 8.55
N PHE A 1126 27.87 -103.86 9.38
CA PHE A 1126 28.70 -104.92 9.98
C PHE A 1126 27.93 -105.68 11.08
N CYS A 1127 27.34 -104.99 12.05
CA CYS A 1127 26.56 -105.61 13.13
C CYS A 1127 25.30 -106.34 12.61
N GLY A 1128 24.60 -105.78 11.63
CA GLY A 1128 23.45 -106.40 10.96
C GLY A 1128 23.80 -107.67 10.16
N ARG A 1129 25.08 -107.88 9.81
CA ARG A 1129 25.56 -109.15 9.26
C ARG A 1129 25.98 -110.17 10.32
N VAL A 1130 26.30 -109.75 11.54
CA VAL A 1130 26.65 -110.64 12.66
C VAL A 1130 25.39 -111.33 13.21
N THR A 1131 24.30 -110.59 13.41
CA THR A 1131 23.06 -111.14 14.01
C THR A 1131 22.32 -112.15 13.12
N ARG A 1132 22.60 -112.20 11.81
CA ARG A 1132 22.01 -113.20 10.89
C ARG A 1132 22.81 -114.52 10.77
N ARG A 1133 23.94 -114.68 11.47
CA ARG A 1133 24.78 -115.89 11.41
C ARG A 1133 24.78 -116.78 12.66
N THR A 1134 24.00 -116.43 13.69
CA THR A 1134 23.95 -117.18 14.97
C THR A 1134 22.65 -117.96 15.22
N MET A 1135 21.65 -117.86 14.34
CA MET A 1135 20.36 -118.58 14.48
C MET A 1135 20.23 -119.85 13.61
N ILE A 1136 21.33 -120.42 13.10
CA ILE A 1136 21.34 -121.73 12.43
C ILE A 1136 22.51 -122.59 12.95
N MET A 1137 22.47 -122.97 14.24
CA MET A 1137 23.04 -124.23 14.75
C MET A 1137 22.73 -124.49 16.24
N LYS A 1138 21.47 -124.87 16.54
CA LYS A 1138 21.16 -125.74 17.69
C LYS A 1138 19.74 -126.32 17.58
N ASN A 1139 19.62 -127.46 16.89
CA ASN A 1139 18.47 -128.35 17.06
C ASN A 1139 18.76 -129.30 18.23
N LYS A 1140 18.23 -128.98 19.41
CA LYS A 1140 17.86 -129.94 20.47
C LYS A 1140 17.04 -129.24 21.55
#